data_AF-A0A1V6DEL3-F1
#
_entry.id   AF-A0A1V6DEL3-F1
#
_cell.length_a   1.000
_cell.length_b   1.000
_cell.length_c   1.000
_cell.angle_alpha   90.00
_cell.angle_beta   90.00
_cell.angle_gamma   90.00
#
_symmetry.space_group_name_H-M   'P 1'
#
loop_
_entity.id
_entity.type
_entity.pdbx_description
1 polymer ?
#
loop_
_entity_poly.entity_id
_entity_poly.type
_entity_poly.pdbx_seq_one_letter_code
_entity_poly.pdbx_strand_id
1 'polypeptide(L)'
;MTIRVRRLVGVFAACLFVLPVAAGAAEPGGNSNYARPHATKVLPALLPLPPGTIQPAGWLLDWCQAARDGYTGHMDEVDDEFKRAWAADHRMTGERLMWYKGAWPYEGGGYWFDGLGRLGLAMHDEGLIQQARRRLGAVAERTRPEGILFLWWLDRSSPADRQAVANALEGWSLWASGLLGRAMTGFYAGTGDAVILKALRTAYGSDRDCLCSIRSNLSNIWPALDTWTWTGDKTIADALDAAFDKSRSGLKPNLSRYRTAPSLAPGTTVENQHVVEFIECTTPWTAAYLWTGDKSYLDAALGWHDLLERVAMQPHGVPVSDEWYGPTGAFRGSETCDMAGYVWSQLTLLSATGEGRMADRAERAFFNAAPASVSRDFKTHVYFQSPNRLADGWPDFPHGPRASGGSYRLKHSPLCCTAALNRPLPWYVTHMWMATPDNGLAAVCYGPCTVTALAGDRVKVEIACKTDYPFNETIEMTVNPEKGADFPLLLHIPAWCAKPELSVNGTALTVSKDAKDFARVSRTWKPGDTIRLRLPMTPTVTTGRDVAQGPPFTGEHKPHAVTVPSPSDTRGAPYACVSYGPLLFALAIADTKDPNTPDPAARWRFALDPQGAITVHRKAMPARWNWPLDAPLTLQASAAPIDWNPSPASPYLPAVAAGRDKPAEKITLIPYGCTKFRLSMFPVLADAEVKPAAVRRILFLGNSITLHGPKPDIGWTGNWGMAASSADKDYVHLVTQALAQHTKAQPQILVRNIAQFERNYATYDVAAQMKEMFDFDADLVVLAIGENVPALTTDAAKAAFKAGVVRILQGVLARRRPLVVVRSCFWPDAAKDAALRQACQEVDGAFVDAGAIGRDPSSFARAEREFKHAGVAAHPGDKGMKALADAIVRAVLDRK
;
A
#
# COMPACT_ATOMS: atom_id res chain seq x y z
N MET A 1 -45.09 12.29 -65.11
CA MET A 1 -45.39 10.84 -64.96
C MET A 1 -45.28 10.54 -63.48
N THR A 2 -46.31 9.89 -62.90
CA THR A 2 -46.35 9.29 -61.54
C THR A 2 -46.35 10.27 -60.33
N ILE A 3 -47.50 10.80 -59.88
CA ILE A 3 -48.49 10.29 -58.87
C ILE A 3 -48.13 10.79 -57.44
N ARG A 4 -48.83 11.78 -56.83
CA ARG A 4 -50.15 11.75 -56.11
C ARG A 4 -50.14 10.76 -54.92
N VAL A 5 -50.66 10.97 -53.70
CA VAL A 5 -51.72 11.82 -53.12
C VAL A 5 -51.65 11.56 -51.59
N ARG A 6 -51.61 12.58 -50.73
CA ARG A 6 -52.72 13.18 -49.96
C ARG A 6 -53.41 12.27 -48.92
N ARG A 7 -53.52 12.83 -47.70
CA ARG A 7 -54.55 12.71 -46.64
C ARG A 7 -54.01 12.14 -45.32
N LEU A 8 -54.55 12.40 -44.13
CA LEU A 8 -55.37 13.46 -43.51
C LEU A 8 -55.54 12.95 -42.06
N VAL A 9 -55.18 13.80 -41.09
CA VAL A 9 -55.55 13.84 -39.65
C VAL A 9 -56.40 12.70 -39.05
N GLY A 10 -55.91 12.16 -37.93
CA GLY A 10 -56.66 11.41 -36.90
C GLY A 10 -55.96 11.51 -35.53
N VAL A 11 -56.76 11.83 -34.51
CA VAL A 11 -56.43 12.30 -33.13
C VAL A 11 -55.85 11.21 -32.21
N PHE A 12 -54.90 11.55 -31.32
CA PHE A 12 -54.70 10.84 -30.03
C PHE A 12 -54.18 11.77 -28.92
N ALA A 13 -54.66 11.49 -27.70
CA ALA A 13 -54.56 12.27 -26.47
C ALA A 13 -53.14 12.52 -25.96
N ALA A 14 -52.90 13.73 -25.43
CA ALA A 14 -51.65 14.13 -24.82
C ALA A 14 -51.59 13.71 -23.34
N CYS A 15 -50.71 12.74 -23.04
CA CYS A 15 -50.18 12.54 -21.69
C CYS A 15 -49.17 13.65 -21.39
N LEU A 16 -49.42 14.42 -20.34
CA LEU A 16 -48.46 15.38 -19.78
C LEU A 16 -47.26 14.63 -19.20
N PHE A 17 -46.14 14.66 -19.90
CA PHE A 17 -44.83 14.34 -19.34
C PHE A 17 -44.37 15.49 -18.46
N VAL A 18 -44.20 15.22 -17.16
CA VAL A 18 -43.46 16.08 -16.24
C VAL A 18 -41.98 15.97 -16.62
N LEU A 19 -41.43 17.06 -17.16
CA LEU A 19 -40.00 17.18 -17.46
C LEU A 19 -39.18 17.21 -16.16
N PRO A 20 -37.99 16.58 -16.13
CA PRO A 20 -37.10 16.66 -14.98
C PRO A 20 -36.53 18.08 -14.91
N VAL A 21 -36.71 18.72 -13.76
CA VAL A 21 -36.06 20.01 -13.44
C VAL A 21 -34.55 19.76 -13.42
N ALA A 22 -33.84 20.37 -14.36
CA ALA A 22 -32.40 20.43 -14.35
C ALA A 22 -31.94 21.14 -13.06
N ALA A 23 -31.20 20.43 -12.21
CA ALA A 23 -30.52 21.00 -11.06
C ALA A 23 -29.47 22.00 -11.58
N GLY A 24 -29.73 23.29 -11.40
CA GLY A 24 -28.75 24.33 -11.66
C GLY A 24 -27.55 24.17 -10.74
N ALA A 25 -26.35 24.13 -11.32
CA ALA A 25 -25.11 24.30 -10.56
C ALA A 25 -25.12 25.71 -9.96
N ALA A 26 -25.21 25.81 -8.63
CA ALA A 26 -25.01 27.06 -7.92
C ALA A 26 -23.56 27.54 -8.15
N GLU A 27 -23.38 28.81 -8.52
CA GLU A 27 -22.07 29.44 -8.51
C GLU A 27 -21.45 29.37 -7.10
N PRO A 28 -20.13 29.22 -6.95
CA PRO A 28 -19.49 29.07 -5.65
C PRO A 28 -19.46 30.41 -4.90
N GLY A 29 -20.55 30.74 -4.22
CA GLY A 29 -20.49 31.59 -3.03
C GLY A 29 -19.70 30.82 -1.97
N GLY A 30 -18.59 31.38 -1.48
CA GLY A 30 -17.75 30.72 -0.46
C GLY A 30 -18.50 30.47 0.85
N ASN A 31 -17.99 29.55 1.68
CA ASN A 31 -18.63 29.14 2.93
C ASN A 31 -18.51 30.25 3.98
N SER A 32 -19.60 30.94 4.30
CA SER A 32 -19.62 32.00 5.31
C SER A 32 -19.56 31.51 6.76
N ASN A 33 -19.85 30.23 7.00
CA ASN A 33 -19.87 29.65 8.34
C ASN A 33 -18.47 29.37 8.90
N TYR A 34 -17.53 29.02 8.02
CA TYR A 34 -16.15 28.64 8.37
C TYR A 34 -15.09 29.34 7.52
N ALA A 35 -15.47 30.37 6.75
CA ALA A 35 -14.51 31.22 6.05
C ALA A 35 -13.46 31.75 7.02
N ARG A 36 -12.22 31.76 6.54
CA ARG A 36 -11.10 32.44 7.21
C ARG A 36 -11.11 33.93 6.82
N PRO A 37 -10.64 34.84 7.68
CA PRO A 37 -10.57 36.28 7.37
C PRO A 37 -9.78 36.60 6.09
N HIS A 38 -8.80 35.75 5.74
CA HIS A 38 -8.02 35.86 4.52
C HIS A 38 -8.09 34.56 3.72
N ALA A 39 -8.38 34.70 2.42
CA ALA A 39 -8.54 33.58 1.49
C ALA A 39 -7.28 33.42 0.62
N THR A 40 -6.86 32.17 0.42
CA THR A 40 -5.83 31.79 -0.54
C THR A 40 -6.33 31.98 -1.98
N LYS A 41 -5.42 31.95 -2.97
CA LYS A 41 -5.80 32.10 -4.39
C LYS A 41 -6.77 31.02 -4.86
N VAL A 42 -6.60 29.80 -4.33
CA VAL A 42 -7.54 28.70 -4.51
C VAL A 42 -8.07 28.29 -3.15
N LEU A 43 -9.39 28.17 -3.02
CA LEU A 43 -10.03 27.64 -1.82
C LEU A 43 -9.96 26.10 -1.81
N PRO A 44 -9.74 25.47 -0.64
CA PRO A 44 -9.92 24.03 -0.49
C PRO A 44 -11.32 23.58 -0.91
N ALA A 45 -11.43 22.38 -1.48
CA ALA A 45 -12.72 21.80 -1.86
C ALA A 45 -13.62 21.49 -0.66
N LEU A 46 -13.01 21.19 0.50
CA LEU A 46 -13.67 20.95 1.78
C LEU A 46 -12.89 21.68 2.89
N LEU A 47 -13.61 22.19 3.88
CA LEU A 47 -13.02 22.93 5.00
C LEU A 47 -13.09 22.07 6.27
N PRO A 48 -11.94 21.74 6.90
CA PRO A 48 -11.95 21.06 8.19
C PRO A 48 -12.77 21.84 9.23
N LEU A 49 -13.63 21.12 9.95
CA LEU A 49 -14.36 21.71 11.08
C LEU A 49 -13.40 21.95 12.25
N PRO A 50 -13.64 22.97 13.10
CA PRO A 50 -12.89 23.17 14.33
C PRO A 50 -12.83 21.88 15.19
N PRO A 51 -11.64 21.44 15.67
CA PRO A 51 -11.57 20.35 16.64
C PRO A 51 -12.47 20.63 17.85
N GLY A 52 -13.28 19.63 18.23
CA GLY A 52 -14.35 19.76 19.23
C GLY A 52 -15.78 19.86 18.65
N THR A 53 -15.90 20.06 17.33
CA THR A 53 -17.18 20.00 16.60
C THR A 53 -17.70 18.57 16.46
N ILE A 54 -16.80 17.58 16.41
CA ILE A 54 -17.12 16.16 16.23
C ILE A 54 -16.72 15.42 17.50
N GLN A 55 -17.70 14.83 18.17
CA GLN A 55 -17.51 14.04 19.38
C GLN A 55 -17.66 12.54 19.06
N PRO A 56 -16.68 11.68 19.39
CA PRO A 56 -16.80 10.25 19.14
C PRO A 56 -17.86 9.63 20.08
N ALA A 57 -18.53 8.59 19.61
CA ALA A 57 -19.51 7.81 20.37
C ALA A 57 -19.23 6.30 20.22
N GLY A 58 -20.02 5.45 20.89
CA GLY A 58 -19.95 3.99 20.74
C GLY A 58 -18.53 3.42 20.87
N TRP A 59 -18.19 2.48 19.99
CA TRP A 59 -16.88 1.82 19.99
C TRP A 59 -15.70 2.79 19.80
N LEU A 60 -15.91 3.88 19.06
CA LEU A 60 -14.87 4.86 18.77
C LEU A 60 -14.53 5.69 20.01
N LEU A 61 -15.55 6.00 20.84
CA LEU A 61 -15.36 6.63 22.14
C LEU A 61 -14.56 5.74 23.09
N ASP A 62 -14.85 4.43 23.15
CA ASP A 62 -14.07 3.49 23.97
C ASP A 62 -12.58 3.53 23.60
N TRP A 63 -12.30 3.61 22.30
CA TRP A 63 -10.93 3.65 21.80
C TRP A 63 -10.24 4.99 22.12
N CYS A 64 -10.96 6.11 22.03
CA CYS A 64 -10.49 7.43 22.46
C CYS A 64 -10.22 7.49 23.98
N GLN A 65 -11.06 6.85 24.79
CA GLN A 65 -10.85 6.74 26.24
C GLN A 65 -9.59 5.93 26.56
N ALA A 66 -9.38 4.79 25.87
CA ALA A 66 -8.16 4.01 26.03
C ALA A 66 -6.91 4.83 25.64
N ALA A 67 -6.97 5.64 24.58
CA ALA A 67 -5.86 6.52 24.21
C ALA A 67 -5.57 7.60 25.26
N ARG A 68 -6.62 8.21 25.84
CA ARG A 68 -6.49 9.16 26.98
C ARG A 68 -5.84 8.50 28.19
N ASP A 69 -6.35 7.33 28.60
CA ASP A 69 -5.93 6.61 29.80
C ASP A 69 -4.57 5.89 29.61
N GLY A 70 -4.10 5.78 28.36
CA GLY A 70 -2.79 5.28 27.97
C GLY A 70 -1.86 6.41 27.52
N TYR A 71 -1.19 6.22 26.38
CA TYR A 71 -0.16 7.14 25.90
C TYR A 71 -0.57 8.62 25.88
N THR A 72 -1.72 9.00 25.32
CA THR A 72 -1.99 10.41 25.00
C THR A 72 -2.05 11.31 26.24
N GLY A 73 -2.67 10.85 27.33
CA GLY A 73 -2.69 11.59 28.60
C GLY A 73 -1.42 11.44 29.44
N HIS A 74 -0.66 10.36 29.24
CA HIS A 74 0.39 9.91 30.17
C HIS A 74 1.80 9.86 29.57
N MET A 75 2.08 10.53 28.44
CA MET A 75 3.43 10.54 27.84
C MET A 75 4.54 10.97 28.82
N ASP A 76 4.25 11.83 29.79
CA ASP A 76 5.20 12.24 30.84
C ASP A 76 5.67 11.07 31.72
N GLU A 77 4.88 10.01 31.84
CA GLU A 77 5.19 8.82 32.62
C GLU A 77 6.01 7.80 31.79
N VAL A 78 6.04 7.96 30.46
CA VAL A 78 6.66 7.03 29.51
C VAL A 78 8.17 7.24 29.40
N ASP A 79 8.60 8.50 29.30
CA ASP A 79 10.01 8.88 29.17
C ASP A 79 10.27 10.32 29.64
N ASP A 80 11.45 10.59 30.21
CA ASP A 80 11.83 11.94 30.62
C ASP A 80 12.00 12.91 29.44
N GLU A 81 12.26 12.42 28.23
CA GLU A 81 12.27 13.27 27.02
C GLU A 81 10.90 13.92 26.77
N PHE A 82 9.79 13.27 27.12
CA PHE A 82 8.46 13.88 26.98
C PHE A 82 8.20 14.94 28.04
N LYS A 83 8.78 14.80 29.25
CA LYS A 83 8.76 15.87 30.26
C LYS A 83 9.49 17.11 29.75
N ARG A 84 10.64 16.91 29.09
CA ARG A 84 11.49 17.95 28.49
C ARG A 84 10.92 18.55 27.19
N ALA A 85 9.93 17.91 26.57
CA ALA A 85 9.35 18.34 25.31
C ALA A 85 8.89 19.79 25.37
N TRP A 86 9.62 20.65 24.64
CA TRP A 86 9.39 22.10 24.58
C TRP A 86 9.29 22.80 25.95
N ALA A 87 9.89 22.22 26.99
CA ALA A 87 9.89 22.81 28.32
C ALA A 87 10.69 24.11 28.35
N ALA A 88 10.26 25.06 29.18
CA ALA A 88 10.82 26.41 29.23
C ALA A 88 12.31 26.47 29.61
N ASP A 89 12.78 25.48 30.35
CA ASP A 89 14.15 25.28 30.84
C ASP A 89 14.98 24.34 29.94
N HIS A 90 14.35 23.70 28.95
CA HIS A 90 15.02 22.84 27.99
C HIS A 90 15.37 23.61 26.71
N ARG A 91 16.58 24.16 26.67
CA ARG A 91 17.07 25.04 25.58
C ARG A 91 18.36 24.47 24.99
N MET A 92 18.32 24.09 23.72
CA MET A 92 19.47 23.47 23.03
C MET A 92 20.21 24.44 22.14
N THR A 93 21.54 24.41 22.21
CA THR A 93 22.46 25.22 21.40
C THR A 93 23.60 24.34 20.88
N GLY A 94 24.30 24.81 19.83
CA GLY A 94 25.44 24.10 19.25
C GLY A 94 25.09 22.68 18.81
N GLU A 95 25.94 21.71 19.15
CA GLU A 95 25.76 20.31 18.73
C GLU A 95 24.50 19.64 19.31
N ARG A 96 23.93 20.15 20.40
CA ARG A 96 22.71 19.59 20.99
C ARG A 96 21.46 19.86 20.15
N LEU A 97 21.57 20.69 19.11
CA LEU A 97 20.53 20.85 18.08
C LEU A 97 20.43 19.61 17.16
N MET A 98 21.45 18.75 17.14
CA MET A 98 21.36 17.46 16.45
C MET A 98 20.34 16.58 17.17
N TRP A 99 19.41 15.99 16.41
CA TRP A 99 18.40 15.05 16.90
C TRP A 99 18.97 14.08 17.95
N TYR A 100 19.95 13.26 17.56
CA TYR A 100 20.50 12.19 18.39
C TYR A 100 21.36 12.66 19.57
N LYS A 101 21.62 13.96 19.71
CA LYS A 101 22.40 14.55 20.82
C LYS A 101 21.56 15.32 21.84
N GLY A 102 20.26 15.48 21.62
CA GLY A 102 19.38 16.12 22.61
C GLY A 102 18.22 16.94 22.07
N ALA A 103 18.08 17.13 20.75
CA ALA A 103 16.97 17.90 20.20
C ALA A 103 15.66 17.09 20.09
N TRP A 104 15.74 15.78 20.33
CA TRP A 104 14.62 14.85 20.25
C TRP A 104 13.27 15.32 20.85
N PRO A 105 13.24 15.92 22.06
CA PRO A 105 12.00 16.37 22.69
C PRO A 105 11.17 17.35 21.84
N TYR A 106 11.79 18.03 20.87
CA TYR A 106 11.08 18.99 20.02
C TYR A 106 10.19 18.30 18.98
N GLU A 107 10.70 17.26 18.30
CA GLU A 107 9.90 16.47 17.35
C GLU A 107 8.82 15.67 18.09
N GLY A 108 9.23 14.93 19.13
CA GLY A 108 8.31 14.14 19.94
C GLY A 108 7.21 15.00 20.58
N GLY A 109 7.56 16.19 21.07
CA GLY A 109 6.60 17.15 21.59
C GLY A 109 5.60 17.64 20.55
N GLY A 110 6.05 17.98 19.34
CA GLY A 110 5.16 18.40 18.25
C GLY A 110 4.13 17.32 17.90
N TYR A 111 4.57 16.07 17.77
CA TYR A 111 3.67 14.94 17.51
C TYR A 111 2.68 14.68 18.64
N TRP A 112 3.16 14.65 19.89
CA TRP A 112 2.30 14.40 21.05
C TRP A 112 1.28 15.52 21.23
N PHE A 113 1.69 16.79 21.18
CA PHE A 113 0.80 17.92 21.45
C PHE A 113 -0.32 18.04 20.40
N ASP A 114 -0.04 17.70 19.14
CA ASP A 114 -1.06 17.66 18.08
C ASP A 114 -2.15 16.63 18.39
N GLY A 115 -1.75 15.41 18.78
CA GLY A 115 -2.68 14.37 19.23
C GLY A 115 -3.44 14.75 20.51
N LEU A 116 -2.71 15.22 21.52
CA LEU A 116 -3.24 15.60 22.84
C LEU A 116 -4.32 16.68 22.73
N GLY A 117 -4.03 17.78 22.03
CA GLY A 117 -4.95 18.89 21.87
C GLY A 117 -6.22 18.48 21.12
N ARG A 118 -6.07 17.76 20.00
CA ARG A 118 -7.21 17.29 19.19
C ARG A 118 -8.06 16.26 19.92
N LEU A 119 -7.45 15.34 20.66
CA LEU A 119 -8.19 14.33 21.43
C LEU A 119 -8.99 14.97 22.55
N GLY A 120 -8.36 15.86 23.33
CA GLY A 120 -9.02 16.58 24.41
C GLY A 120 -10.22 17.38 23.90
N LEU A 121 -10.04 18.10 22.79
CA LEU A 121 -11.12 18.85 22.14
C LEU A 121 -12.21 17.92 21.60
N ALA A 122 -11.88 16.82 20.91
CA ALA A 122 -12.87 15.91 20.36
C ALA A 122 -13.71 15.21 21.46
N MET A 123 -13.11 14.87 22.60
CA MET A 123 -13.82 14.23 23.71
C MET A 123 -14.51 15.21 24.67
N HIS A 124 -14.28 16.52 24.52
CA HIS A 124 -14.59 17.54 25.54
C HIS A 124 -13.97 17.19 26.90
N ASP A 125 -12.74 16.67 26.89
CA ASP A 125 -11.99 16.28 28.10
C ASP A 125 -11.15 17.47 28.60
N GLU A 126 -11.66 18.15 29.63
CA GLU A 126 -11.00 19.32 30.22
C GLU A 126 -9.58 19.01 30.75
N GLY A 127 -9.34 17.78 31.24
CA GLY A 127 -8.02 17.39 31.72
C GLY A 127 -6.96 17.45 30.62
N LEU A 128 -7.26 16.81 29.48
CA LEU A 128 -6.39 16.84 28.30
C LEU A 128 -6.28 18.23 27.69
N ILE A 129 -7.38 19.00 27.60
CA ILE A 129 -7.36 20.36 27.07
C ILE A 129 -6.44 21.26 27.90
N GLN A 130 -6.52 21.18 29.24
CA GLN A 130 -5.65 21.96 30.11
C GLN A 130 -4.19 21.50 30.04
N GLN A 131 -3.92 20.20 29.86
CA GLN A 131 -2.57 19.69 29.62
C GLN A 131 -1.99 20.25 28.31
N ALA A 132 -2.76 20.20 27.21
CA ALA A 132 -2.37 20.76 25.92
C ALA A 132 -2.09 22.27 26.03
N ARG A 133 -2.98 23.01 26.70
CA ARG A 133 -2.82 24.46 26.94
C ARG A 133 -1.53 24.77 27.68
N ARG A 134 -1.20 24.05 28.76
CA ARG A 134 0.05 24.24 29.50
C ARG A 134 1.28 23.96 28.63
N ARG A 135 1.26 22.87 27.85
CA ARG A 135 2.38 22.46 26.99
C ARG A 135 2.63 23.45 25.86
N LEU A 136 1.59 23.82 25.12
CA LEU A 136 1.68 24.80 24.03
C LEU A 136 1.96 26.21 24.55
N GLY A 137 1.35 26.58 25.68
CA GLY A 137 1.55 27.87 26.37
C GLY A 137 3.00 28.11 26.78
N ALA A 138 3.71 27.06 27.22
CA ALA A 138 5.13 27.15 27.58
C ALA A 138 5.99 27.73 26.45
N VAL A 139 5.66 27.41 25.19
CA VAL A 139 6.33 27.97 23.99
C VAL A 139 5.69 29.28 23.57
N ALA A 140 4.36 29.34 23.55
CA ALA A 140 3.63 30.48 23.00
C ALA A 140 3.92 31.79 23.77
N GLU A 141 4.01 31.72 25.10
CA GLU A 141 4.31 32.86 25.96
C GLU A 141 5.74 33.40 25.80
N ARG A 142 6.66 32.59 25.26
CA ARG A 142 8.09 32.92 25.13
C ARG A 142 8.50 33.25 23.71
N THR A 143 7.65 32.91 22.73
CA THR A 143 7.91 33.19 21.32
C THR A 143 8.09 34.70 21.12
N ARG A 144 9.21 35.09 20.49
CA ARG A 144 9.61 36.49 20.32
C ARG A 144 10.13 36.76 18.91
N PRO A 145 10.09 38.00 18.41
CA PRO A 145 10.48 38.32 17.05
C PRO A 145 11.94 38.04 16.69
N GLU A 146 12.84 38.03 17.67
CA GLU A 146 14.26 37.72 17.51
C GLU A 146 14.53 36.22 17.41
N GLY A 147 13.54 35.38 17.79
CA GLY A 147 13.64 33.93 17.77
C GLY A 147 13.79 33.34 16.36
N ILE A 148 14.41 32.16 16.27
CA ILE A 148 14.35 31.34 15.05
C ILE A 148 13.07 30.49 15.13
N LEU A 149 12.01 30.92 14.46
CA LEU A 149 10.66 30.33 14.59
C LEU A 149 10.26 30.23 16.08
N PHE A 150 9.92 29.03 16.57
CA PHE A 150 9.55 28.77 17.96
C PHE A 150 10.76 28.59 18.90
N LEU A 151 11.99 28.57 18.39
CA LEU A 151 13.21 28.43 19.19
C LEU A 151 13.59 29.78 19.81
N TRP A 152 12.77 30.26 20.76
CA TRP A 152 12.87 31.62 21.29
C TRP A 152 14.23 31.95 21.92
N TRP A 153 14.99 30.94 22.35
CA TRP A 153 16.29 31.14 22.98
C TRP A 153 17.44 31.32 21.98
N LEU A 154 17.22 31.05 20.69
CA LEU A 154 18.17 31.30 19.61
C LEU A 154 17.87 32.64 18.95
N ASP A 155 18.90 33.37 18.56
CA ASP A 155 18.76 34.68 17.91
C ASP A 155 18.95 34.54 16.40
N ARG A 156 17.91 34.87 15.63
CA ARG A 156 17.99 34.83 14.16
C ARG A 156 18.98 35.84 13.59
N SER A 157 19.32 36.92 14.30
CA SER A 157 20.34 37.87 13.86
C SER A 157 21.76 37.36 14.11
N SER A 158 21.93 36.35 14.96
CA SER A 158 23.23 35.71 15.24
C SER A 158 23.64 34.77 14.09
N PRO A 159 24.76 35.05 13.39
CA PRO A 159 25.28 34.13 12.38
C PRO A 159 25.63 32.76 12.96
N ALA A 160 26.09 32.72 14.21
CA ALA A 160 26.45 31.48 14.89
C ALA A 160 25.22 30.60 15.14
N ASP A 161 24.11 31.17 15.61
CA ASP A 161 22.87 30.41 15.87
C ASP A 161 22.24 29.92 14.56
N ARG A 162 22.18 30.78 13.53
CA ARG A 162 21.71 30.38 12.20
C ARG A 162 22.56 29.25 11.62
N GLN A 163 23.89 29.35 11.73
CA GLN A 163 24.78 28.31 11.24
C GLN A 163 24.64 27.01 12.04
N ALA A 164 24.48 27.08 13.36
CA ALA A 164 24.28 25.91 14.21
C ALA A 164 22.98 25.18 13.85
N VAL A 165 21.88 25.90 13.67
CA VAL A 165 20.60 25.31 13.20
C VAL A 165 20.75 24.72 11.80
N ALA A 166 21.35 25.45 10.86
CA ALA A 166 21.53 24.98 9.49
C ALA A 166 22.44 23.74 9.38
N ASN A 167 23.42 23.61 10.27
CA ASN A 167 24.32 22.47 10.33
C ASN A 167 23.71 21.27 11.08
N ALA A 168 22.72 21.50 11.95
CA ALA A 168 22.08 20.47 12.74
C ALA A 168 21.14 19.61 11.88
N LEU A 169 21.67 18.51 11.32
CA LEU A 169 20.96 17.61 10.39
C LEU A 169 20.18 18.40 9.33
N GLU A 170 20.85 19.39 8.74
CA GLU A 170 20.29 20.23 7.69
C GLU A 170 19.05 21.06 8.11
N GLY A 171 18.92 21.40 9.40
CA GLY A 171 17.79 22.17 9.92
C GLY A 171 16.68 21.30 10.52
N TRP A 172 17.02 20.16 11.14
CA TRP A 172 16.03 19.31 11.82
C TRP A 172 15.26 20.03 12.93
N SER A 173 15.86 20.98 13.64
CA SER A 173 15.12 21.77 14.64
C SER A 173 14.01 22.65 14.01
N LEU A 174 14.16 23.00 12.73
CA LEU A 174 13.11 23.67 11.96
C LEU A 174 11.99 22.68 11.59
N TRP A 175 12.30 21.43 11.28
CA TRP A 175 11.29 20.37 11.11
C TRP A 175 10.38 20.26 12.34
N ALA A 176 10.99 20.14 13.51
CA ALA A 176 10.27 20.03 14.77
C ALA A 176 9.41 21.28 15.04
N SER A 177 9.88 22.47 14.64
CA SER A 177 9.09 23.71 14.71
C SER A 177 7.82 23.63 13.86
N GLY A 178 7.86 23.02 12.68
CA GLY A 178 6.66 22.84 11.85
C GLY A 178 5.66 21.85 12.44
N LEU A 179 6.13 20.79 13.09
CA LEU A 179 5.27 19.85 13.80
C LEU A 179 4.56 20.52 15.00
N LEU A 180 5.29 21.34 15.77
CA LEU A 180 4.69 22.16 16.81
C LEU A 180 3.69 23.18 16.23
N GLY A 181 4.03 23.82 15.11
CA GLY A 181 3.15 24.74 14.39
C GLY A 181 1.82 24.08 14.02
N ARG A 182 1.83 22.83 13.54
CA ARG A 182 0.61 22.04 13.26
C ARG A 182 -0.23 21.80 14.50
N ALA A 183 0.41 21.47 15.63
CA ALA A 183 -0.29 21.32 16.91
C ALA A 183 -0.95 22.63 17.34
N MET A 184 -0.23 23.75 17.23
CA MET A 184 -0.71 25.08 17.59
C MET A 184 -1.86 25.55 16.67
N THR A 185 -1.79 25.36 15.36
CA THR A 185 -2.88 25.76 14.45
C THR A 185 -4.13 24.92 14.69
N GLY A 186 -3.99 23.62 14.95
CA GLY A 186 -5.08 22.73 15.33
C GLY A 186 -5.74 23.14 16.65
N PHE A 187 -4.93 23.40 17.68
CA PHE A 187 -5.44 23.82 18.99
C PHE A 187 -6.11 25.20 18.93
N TYR A 188 -5.51 26.18 18.22
CA TYR A 188 -6.13 27.48 17.99
C TYR A 188 -7.46 27.36 17.25
N ALA A 189 -7.53 26.53 16.20
CA ALA A 189 -8.76 26.34 15.43
C ALA A 189 -9.93 25.87 16.30
N GLY A 190 -9.68 25.05 17.33
CA GLY A 190 -10.72 24.57 18.25
C GLY A 190 -10.99 25.46 19.47
N THR A 191 -10.05 26.33 19.86
CA THR A 191 -10.14 27.10 21.12
C THR A 191 -10.25 28.61 20.94
N GLY A 192 -9.80 29.15 19.81
CA GLY A 192 -9.64 30.59 19.62
C GLY A 192 -8.59 31.24 20.54
N ASP A 193 -7.66 30.47 21.13
CA ASP A 193 -6.68 30.99 22.09
C ASP A 193 -5.75 32.05 21.45
N ALA A 194 -5.96 33.32 21.83
CA ALA A 194 -5.25 34.45 21.26
C ALA A 194 -3.73 34.43 21.54
N VAL A 195 -3.28 33.78 22.61
CA VAL A 195 -1.85 33.64 22.92
C VAL A 195 -1.18 32.72 21.90
N ILE A 196 -1.85 31.63 21.54
CA ILE A 196 -1.38 30.70 20.50
C ILE A 196 -1.32 31.39 19.14
N LEU A 197 -2.38 32.11 18.74
CA LEU A 197 -2.38 32.83 17.47
C LEU A 197 -1.27 33.88 17.41
N LYS A 198 -1.05 34.62 18.52
CA LYS A 198 0.03 35.59 18.62
C LYS A 198 1.39 34.92 18.43
N ALA A 199 1.64 33.78 19.08
CA ALA A 199 2.88 33.04 18.94
C ALA A 199 3.11 32.53 17.51
N LEU A 200 2.10 31.93 16.88
CA LEU A 200 2.13 31.51 15.47
C LEU A 200 2.49 32.70 14.57
N ARG A 201 1.79 33.82 14.73
CA ARG A 201 2.04 35.06 13.98
C ARG A 201 3.46 35.56 14.20
N THR A 202 3.95 35.57 15.44
CA THR A 202 5.32 36.01 15.75
C THR A 202 6.35 35.08 15.13
N ALA A 203 6.20 33.76 15.23
CA ALA A 203 7.18 32.80 14.72
C ALA A 203 7.33 32.90 13.19
N TYR A 204 6.21 32.95 12.45
CA TYR A 204 6.23 32.99 10.98
C TYR A 204 6.31 34.41 10.40
N GLY A 205 5.83 35.43 11.11
CA GLY A 205 5.75 36.81 10.64
C GLY A 205 6.95 37.68 10.99
N SER A 206 7.99 37.13 11.64
CA SER A 206 9.16 37.93 12.01
C SER A 206 10.25 37.95 10.95
N ASP A 207 10.36 36.90 10.12
CA ASP A 207 11.42 36.74 9.11
C ASP A 207 10.83 36.30 7.77
N ARG A 208 10.95 37.15 6.75
CA ARG A 208 10.46 36.87 5.38
C ARG A 208 11.15 35.66 4.74
N ASP A 209 12.34 35.27 5.21
CA ASP A 209 13.11 34.18 4.65
C ASP A 209 13.03 32.92 5.55
N CYS A 210 12.15 32.90 6.57
CA CYS A 210 12.03 31.77 7.51
C CYS A 210 11.70 30.44 6.81
N LEU A 211 10.83 30.47 5.81
CA LEU A 211 10.44 29.27 5.05
C LEU A 211 11.51 28.87 4.01
N CYS A 212 12.30 29.83 3.51
CA CYS A 212 13.43 29.56 2.61
C CYS A 212 14.67 29.01 3.34
N SER A 213 14.76 29.25 4.65
CA SER A 213 15.86 28.72 5.48
C SER A 213 15.75 27.21 5.72
N ILE A 214 14.62 26.60 5.36
CA ILE A 214 14.36 25.18 5.58
C ILE A 214 14.96 24.36 4.45
N ARG A 215 16.01 23.61 4.77
CA ARG A 215 16.83 22.96 3.76
C ARG A 215 16.36 21.55 3.42
N SER A 216 15.92 20.77 4.39
CA SER A 216 15.63 19.34 4.23
C SER A 216 14.18 18.93 4.44
N ASN A 217 13.29 19.84 4.88
CA ASN A 217 11.92 19.48 5.22
C ASN A 217 10.89 20.58 4.96
N LEU A 218 9.60 20.25 4.77
CA LEU A 218 8.55 21.22 4.43
C LEU A 218 7.45 21.36 5.50
N SER A 219 7.66 20.86 6.72
CA SER A 219 6.63 20.78 7.76
C SER A 219 6.06 22.13 8.22
N ASN A 220 6.78 23.24 7.99
CA ASN A 220 6.34 24.60 8.38
C ASN A 220 5.42 25.28 7.35
N ILE A 221 5.39 24.81 6.11
CA ILE A 221 4.63 25.48 5.04
C ILE A 221 3.14 25.52 5.37
N TRP A 222 2.57 24.39 5.76
CA TRP A 222 1.15 24.28 6.08
C TRP A 222 0.74 25.14 7.29
N PRO A 223 1.40 25.04 8.47
CA PRO A 223 1.03 25.89 9.61
C PRO A 223 1.29 27.38 9.37
N ALA A 224 2.27 27.76 8.54
CA ALA A 224 2.44 29.16 8.13
C ALA A 224 1.27 29.65 7.26
N LEU A 225 0.82 28.83 6.29
CA LEU A 225 -0.36 29.12 5.48
C LEU A 225 -1.61 29.27 6.37
N ASP A 226 -1.87 28.31 7.26
CA ASP A 226 -2.99 28.36 8.20
C ASP A 226 -2.95 29.63 9.05
N THR A 227 -1.77 29.99 9.58
CA THR A 227 -1.58 31.22 10.36
C THR A 227 -1.90 32.47 9.54
N TRP A 228 -1.46 32.51 8.28
CA TRP A 228 -1.76 33.61 7.38
C TRP A 228 -3.28 33.75 7.13
N THR A 229 -4.01 32.65 6.92
CA THR A 229 -5.46 32.72 6.68
C THR A 229 -6.23 33.40 7.82
N TRP A 230 -5.70 33.34 9.05
CA TRP A 230 -6.27 34.01 10.22
C TRP A 230 -5.81 35.44 10.44
N THR A 231 -4.60 35.78 10.00
CA THR A 231 -3.92 37.02 10.42
C THR A 231 -3.71 38.02 9.30
N GLY A 232 -3.62 37.56 8.05
CA GLY A 232 -3.29 38.38 6.88
C GLY A 232 -1.90 39.00 6.96
N ASP A 233 -1.02 38.47 7.80
CA ASP A 233 0.27 39.08 8.08
C ASP A 233 1.14 39.13 6.81
N LYS A 234 1.55 40.34 6.43
CA LYS A 234 2.28 40.58 5.19
C LYS A 234 3.62 39.86 5.15
N THR A 235 4.32 39.73 6.28
CA THR A 235 5.62 39.06 6.30
C THR A 235 5.47 37.54 6.13
N ILE A 236 4.37 36.95 6.63
CA ILE A 236 4.05 35.55 6.34
C ILE A 236 3.73 35.36 4.85
N ALA A 237 2.98 36.28 4.25
CA ALA A 237 2.71 36.27 2.80
C ALA A 237 4.02 36.36 1.99
N ASP A 238 4.90 37.30 2.34
CA ASP A 238 6.22 37.45 1.70
C ASP A 238 7.07 36.17 1.83
N ALA A 239 6.98 35.47 2.98
CA ALA A 239 7.68 34.21 3.21
C ALA A 239 7.11 33.05 2.37
N LEU A 240 5.80 32.98 2.19
CA LEU A 240 5.15 31.99 1.32
C LEU A 240 5.50 32.26 -0.16
N ASP A 241 5.47 33.52 -0.59
CA ASP A 241 5.92 33.93 -1.93
C ASP A 241 7.38 33.54 -2.16
N ALA A 242 8.26 33.82 -1.20
CA ALA A 242 9.67 33.48 -1.29
C ALA A 242 9.92 31.96 -1.33
N ALA A 243 9.14 31.15 -0.59
CA ALA A 243 9.28 29.70 -0.55
C ALA A 243 8.93 29.01 -1.89
N PHE A 244 8.01 29.60 -2.65
CA PHE A 244 7.50 29.06 -3.92
C PHE A 244 7.98 29.80 -5.17
N ASP A 245 8.81 30.83 -5.00
CA ASP A 245 9.48 31.52 -6.11
C ASP A 245 10.46 30.57 -6.81
N LYS A 246 10.15 30.21 -8.06
CA LYS A 246 10.96 29.29 -8.88
C LYS A 246 12.33 29.87 -9.23
N SER A 247 12.52 31.19 -9.16
CA SER A 247 13.81 31.86 -9.39
C SER A 247 14.72 31.83 -8.16
N ARG A 248 14.16 31.63 -6.97
CA ARG A 248 14.90 31.47 -5.72
C ARG A 248 15.19 29.99 -5.46
N SER A 249 16.46 29.66 -5.20
CA SER A 249 16.91 28.31 -4.83
C SER A 249 16.59 27.95 -3.36
N GLY A 250 15.37 28.25 -2.89
CA GLY A 250 14.96 28.18 -1.49
C GLY A 250 14.71 26.78 -0.93
N LEU A 251 14.74 25.72 -1.75
CA LEU A 251 14.61 24.32 -1.31
C LEU A 251 15.76 23.49 -1.89
N LYS A 252 16.27 22.52 -1.11
CA LYS A 252 17.34 21.64 -1.59
C LYS A 252 16.96 20.88 -2.85
N PRO A 253 17.93 20.47 -3.69
CA PRO A 253 17.68 19.68 -4.90
C PRO A 253 16.78 18.46 -4.65
N ASN A 254 16.99 17.74 -3.55
CA ASN A 254 16.24 16.53 -3.21
C ASN A 254 14.76 16.81 -2.95
N LEU A 255 14.42 17.95 -2.33
CA LEU A 255 13.04 18.38 -2.13
C LEU A 255 12.45 19.07 -3.35
N SER A 256 13.30 19.72 -4.15
CA SER A 256 12.87 20.36 -5.40
C SER A 256 12.28 19.35 -6.37
N ARG A 257 12.66 18.06 -6.29
CA ARG A 257 12.05 16.99 -7.10
C ARG A 257 10.56 16.80 -6.82
N TYR A 258 10.10 17.09 -5.60
CA TYR A 258 8.70 16.98 -5.20
C TYR A 258 7.81 18.10 -5.76
N ARG A 259 8.40 19.11 -6.43
CA ARG A 259 7.68 20.15 -7.18
C ARG A 259 7.05 19.63 -8.46
N THR A 260 7.51 18.49 -8.96
CA THR A 260 7.09 17.92 -10.24
C THR A 260 6.53 16.53 -10.01
N ALA A 261 5.43 16.21 -10.68
CA ALA A 261 4.83 14.87 -10.61
C ALA A 261 5.81 13.80 -11.14
N PRO A 262 5.91 12.64 -10.47
CA PRO A 262 6.70 11.53 -10.99
C PRO A 262 6.00 10.86 -12.17
N SER A 263 6.76 10.19 -13.04
CA SER A 263 6.18 9.29 -14.03
C SER A 263 5.68 8.02 -13.34
N LEU A 264 4.44 7.62 -13.64
CA LEU A 264 3.82 6.38 -13.18
C LEU A 264 3.85 5.27 -14.23
N ALA A 265 4.61 5.45 -15.33
CA ALA A 265 4.70 4.46 -16.39
C ALA A 265 5.43 3.20 -15.91
N PRO A 266 4.94 1.98 -16.21
CA PRO A 266 5.63 0.74 -15.88
C PRO A 266 7.09 0.73 -16.34
N GLY A 267 7.99 0.23 -15.48
CA GLY A 267 9.44 0.23 -15.76
C GLY A 267 10.15 1.55 -15.44
N THR A 268 9.43 2.63 -15.11
CA THR A 268 10.05 3.85 -14.57
C THR A 268 10.71 3.52 -13.24
N THR A 269 11.97 3.96 -13.07
CA THR A 269 12.71 3.82 -11.81
C THR A 269 12.80 5.18 -11.13
N VAL A 270 12.51 5.21 -9.83
CA VAL A 270 12.57 6.39 -8.98
C VAL A 270 13.41 6.07 -7.76
N GLU A 271 14.27 7.00 -7.34
CA GLU A 271 15.02 6.88 -6.10
C GLU A 271 14.08 7.02 -4.90
N ASN A 272 14.16 6.08 -3.95
CA ASN A 272 13.31 6.12 -2.77
C ASN A 272 13.76 7.12 -1.70
N GLN A 273 12.96 7.23 -0.64
CA GLN A 273 13.24 8.07 0.51
C GLN A 273 12.69 7.44 1.80
N HIS A 274 13.15 7.96 2.94
CA HIS A 274 12.54 7.69 4.23
C HIS A 274 11.05 8.08 4.20
N VAL A 275 10.14 7.17 4.60
CA VAL A 275 8.70 7.35 4.30
C VAL A 275 8.05 8.49 5.09
N VAL A 276 8.36 8.64 6.38
CA VAL A 276 7.93 9.82 7.16
C VAL A 276 8.35 11.12 6.50
N GLU A 277 9.63 11.25 6.13
CA GLU A 277 10.16 12.43 5.45
C GLU A 277 9.49 12.64 4.08
N PHE A 278 9.29 11.57 3.32
CA PHE A 278 8.63 11.58 2.02
C PHE A 278 7.20 12.15 2.12
N ILE A 279 6.39 11.65 3.05
CA ILE A 279 4.99 12.07 3.21
C ILE A 279 4.91 13.54 3.66
N GLU A 280 5.74 13.91 4.63
CA GLU A 280 5.80 15.27 5.18
C GLU A 280 6.45 16.28 4.21
N CYS A 281 7.14 15.82 3.16
CA CYS A 281 7.70 16.67 2.10
C CYS A 281 6.86 16.70 0.81
N THR A 282 6.02 15.71 0.56
CA THR A 282 5.16 15.66 -0.64
C THR A 282 3.81 16.34 -0.40
N THR A 283 3.22 16.15 0.78
CA THR A 283 1.90 16.71 1.12
C THR A 283 1.87 18.25 1.13
N PRO A 284 2.89 18.97 1.64
CA PRO A 284 2.84 20.44 1.66
C PRO A 284 2.84 21.13 0.28
N TRP A 285 3.13 20.41 -0.82
CA TRP A 285 2.95 20.96 -2.17
C TRP A 285 1.49 21.30 -2.48
N THR A 286 0.55 20.67 -1.78
CA THR A 286 -0.86 21.08 -1.83
C THR A 286 -1.07 22.50 -1.28
N ALA A 287 -0.35 22.93 -0.24
CA ALA A 287 -0.39 24.32 0.22
C ALA A 287 0.19 25.29 -0.84
N ALA A 288 1.20 24.86 -1.59
CA ALA A 288 1.74 25.64 -2.71
C ALA A 288 0.67 25.87 -3.79
N TYR A 289 -0.14 24.85 -4.12
CA TYR A 289 -1.28 25.01 -5.01
C TYR A 289 -2.31 26.01 -4.49
N LEU A 290 -2.72 25.89 -3.22
CA LEU A 290 -3.68 26.81 -2.60
C LEU A 290 -3.17 28.26 -2.65
N TRP A 291 -1.90 28.47 -2.30
CA TRP A 291 -1.25 29.79 -2.29
C TRP A 291 -1.08 30.40 -3.67
N THR A 292 -0.56 29.63 -4.64
CA THR A 292 -0.12 30.15 -5.94
C THR A 292 -1.17 30.06 -7.03
N GLY A 293 -2.11 29.12 -6.93
CA GLY A 293 -3.03 28.73 -8.00
C GLY A 293 -2.40 27.84 -9.08
N ASP A 294 -1.11 27.53 -9.00
CA ASP A 294 -0.43 26.66 -9.97
C ASP A 294 -0.78 25.19 -9.69
N LYS A 295 -1.67 24.63 -10.52
CA LYS A 295 -2.15 23.24 -10.40
C LYS A 295 -1.02 22.21 -10.47
N SER A 296 0.12 22.52 -11.09
CA SER A 296 1.23 21.58 -11.18
C SER A 296 1.76 21.13 -9.80
N TYR A 297 1.64 21.98 -8.77
CA TYR A 297 1.99 21.59 -7.40
C TYR A 297 1.02 20.57 -6.79
N LEU A 298 -0.28 20.70 -7.10
CA LEU A 298 -1.26 19.69 -6.69
C LEU A 298 -1.03 18.38 -7.43
N ASP A 299 -0.83 18.45 -8.76
CA ASP A 299 -0.54 17.27 -9.58
C ASP A 299 0.74 16.57 -9.10
N ALA A 300 1.75 17.32 -8.64
CA ALA A 300 2.95 16.77 -8.02
C ALA A 300 2.65 16.04 -6.71
N ALA A 301 1.95 16.68 -5.77
CA ALA A 301 1.57 16.06 -4.50
C ALA A 301 0.78 14.76 -4.74
N LEU A 302 -0.23 14.79 -5.61
CA LEU A 302 -1.03 13.61 -5.94
C LEU A 302 -0.21 12.52 -6.62
N GLY A 303 0.63 12.88 -7.59
CA GLY A 303 1.47 11.95 -8.33
C GLY A 303 2.47 11.20 -7.44
N TRP A 304 3.06 11.87 -6.45
CA TRP A 304 3.96 11.22 -5.48
C TRP A 304 3.25 10.25 -4.54
N HIS A 305 2.04 10.58 -4.08
CA HIS A 305 1.21 9.66 -3.30
C HIS A 305 0.71 8.48 -4.13
N ASP A 306 0.40 8.71 -5.42
CA ASP A 306 0.00 7.65 -6.36
C ASP A 306 1.18 6.74 -6.74
N LEU A 307 2.40 7.26 -6.78
CA LEU A 307 3.61 6.45 -6.91
C LEU A 307 3.73 5.51 -5.71
N LEU A 308 3.60 6.04 -4.49
CA LEU A 308 3.73 5.27 -3.25
C LEU A 308 2.69 4.13 -3.18
N GLU A 309 1.45 4.40 -3.60
CA GLU A 309 0.39 3.38 -3.74
C GLU A 309 0.77 2.24 -4.69
N ARG A 310 1.51 2.54 -5.77
CA ARG A 310 1.89 1.54 -6.79
C ARG A 310 3.12 0.73 -6.42
N VAL A 311 4.08 1.35 -5.74
CA VAL A 311 5.41 0.75 -5.58
C VAL A 311 5.67 0.18 -4.19
N ALA A 312 4.94 0.64 -3.16
CA ALA A 312 5.27 0.30 -1.79
C ALA A 312 4.08 -0.03 -0.88
N MET A 313 2.83 0.06 -1.34
CA MET A 313 1.68 -0.06 -0.45
C MET A 313 1.51 -1.48 0.11
N GLN A 314 1.37 -1.61 1.43
CA GLN A 314 0.97 -2.88 2.06
C GLN A 314 -0.56 -3.04 2.03
N PRO A 315 -1.07 -4.28 2.13
CA PRO A 315 -2.52 -4.54 2.18
C PRO A 315 -3.26 -3.82 3.32
N HIS A 316 -2.57 -3.54 4.43
CA HIS A 316 -3.12 -2.78 5.56
C HIS A 316 -3.17 -1.26 5.35
N GLY A 317 -2.84 -0.78 4.14
CA GLY A 317 -3.01 0.62 3.74
C GLY A 317 -1.92 1.59 4.18
N VAL A 318 -0.77 1.08 4.63
CA VAL A 318 0.42 1.90 4.95
C VAL A 318 1.59 1.39 4.10
N PRO A 319 2.44 2.28 3.54
CA PRO A 319 3.59 1.86 2.74
C PRO A 319 4.55 0.94 3.51
N VAL A 320 5.24 0.06 2.79
CA VAL A 320 6.46 -0.59 3.25
C VAL A 320 7.46 0.49 3.58
N SER A 321 8.09 0.34 4.74
CA SER A 321 9.09 1.24 5.27
C SER A 321 9.87 0.50 6.34
N ASP A 322 10.96 -0.14 5.94
CA ASP A 322 12.02 -0.51 6.87
C ASP A 322 12.95 0.71 7.01
N GLU A 323 12.33 1.84 7.38
CA GLU A 323 12.77 3.24 7.25
C GLU A 323 12.69 3.80 5.82
N TRP A 324 13.02 3.03 4.78
CA TRP A 324 12.95 3.46 3.37
C TRP A 324 11.88 2.69 2.59
N TYR A 325 11.11 3.37 1.71
CA TYR A 325 10.08 2.63 0.95
C TYR A 325 10.67 1.63 -0.04
N GLY A 326 10.10 0.44 -0.07
CA GLY A 326 10.47 -0.64 -0.97
C GLY A 326 9.24 -1.38 -1.47
N PRO A 327 9.43 -2.46 -2.25
CA PRO A 327 8.30 -3.23 -2.77
C PRO A 327 7.48 -3.88 -1.65
N THR A 328 6.17 -4.00 -1.88
CA THR A 328 5.23 -4.78 -1.08
C THR A 328 5.78 -6.18 -0.78
N GLY A 329 5.65 -6.64 0.46
CA GLY A 329 6.10 -7.97 0.85
C GLY A 329 5.52 -8.43 2.19
N ALA A 330 5.34 -9.74 2.32
CA ALA A 330 4.61 -10.37 3.43
C ALA A 330 5.26 -10.16 4.80
N PHE A 331 6.58 -10.04 4.80
CA PHE A 331 7.41 -9.86 5.99
C PHE A 331 8.18 -8.52 5.98
N ARG A 332 7.69 -7.54 5.21
CA ARG A 332 8.24 -6.18 5.18
C ARG A 332 7.50 -5.29 6.18
N GLY A 333 8.23 -4.42 6.87
CA GLY A 333 7.69 -3.56 7.92
C GLY A 333 7.01 -2.32 7.35
N SER A 334 6.07 -1.76 8.12
CA SER A 334 5.61 -0.37 8.05
C SER A 334 5.88 0.27 9.40
N GLU A 335 6.55 1.42 9.42
CA GLU A 335 6.80 2.18 10.64
C GLU A 335 5.48 2.73 11.21
N THR A 336 5.36 2.80 12.54
CA THR A 336 4.19 3.42 13.18
C THR A 336 4.08 4.92 12.85
N CYS A 337 5.19 5.63 12.64
CA CYS A 337 5.16 7.02 12.17
C CYS A 337 4.57 7.17 10.77
N ASP A 338 4.83 6.20 9.87
CA ASP A 338 4.27 6.24 8.51
C ASP A 338 2.76 6.12 8.55
N MET A 339 2.23 5.27 9.43
CA MET A 339 0.78 5.16 9.64
C MET A 339 0.19 6.52 10.08
N ALA A 340 0.81 7.20 11.04
CA ALA A 340 0.37 8.50 11.51
C ALA A 340 0.50 9.60 10.46
N GLY A 341 1.63 9.65 9.75
CA GLY A 341 1.88 10.59 8.67
C GLY A 341 0.93 10.37 7.49
N TYR A 342 0.69 9.13 7.12
CA TYR A 342 -0.14 8.77 5.98
C TYR A 342 -1.61 9.12 6.21
N VAL A 343 -2.17 8.82 7.40
CA VAL A 343 -3.54 9.24 7.76
C VAL A 343 -3.67 10.77 7.69
N TRP A 344 -2.71 11.51 8.27
CA TRP A 344 -2.68 12.98 8.18
C TRP A 344 -2.63 13.47 6.72
N SER A 345 -1.76 12.89 5.89
CA SER A 345 -1.59 13.35 4.51
C SER A 345 -2.84 13.09 3.67
N GLN A 346 -3.48 11.93 3.81
CA GLN A 346 -4.68 11.61 3.05
C GLN A 346 -5.84 12.54 3.43
N LEU A 347 -6.04 12.83 4.72
CA LEU A 347 -7.08 13.77 5.17
C LEU A 347 -6.79 15.22 4.74
N THR A 348 -5.51 15.61 4.66
CA THR A 348 -5.09 16.92 4.15
C THR A 348 -5.34 17.05 2.63
N LEU A 349 -4.95 16.03 1.86
CA LEU A 349 -5.22 15.96 0.41
C LEU A 349 -6.72 15.91 0.11
N LEU A 350 -7.48 15.17 0.91
CA LEU A 350 -8.95 15.12 0.84
C LEU A 350 -9.56 16.51 1.03
N SER A 351 -9.10 17.27 2.02
CA SER A 351 -9.60 18.63 2.27
C SER A 351 -9.37 19.54 1.06
N ALA A 352 -8.18 19.47 0.45
CA ALA A 352 -7.84 20.31 -0.69
C ALA A 352 -8.56 19.91 -1.99
N THR A 353 -8.66 18.62 -2.27
CA THR A 353 -9.19 18.10 -3.55
C THR A 353 -10.68 17.80 -3.52
N GLY A 354 -11.19 17.37 -2.36
CA GLY A 354 -12.50 16.78 -2.18
C GLY A 354 -12.63 15.40 -2.81
N GLU A 355 -11.55 14.74 -3.23
CA GLU A 355 -11.60 13.43 -3.89
C GLU A 355 -11.77 12.28 -2.87
N GLY A 356 -12.88 11.54 -2.95
CA GLY A 356 -13.24 10.45 -2.03
C GLY A 356 -12.20 9.33 -1.92
N ARG A 357 -11.41 9.07 -2.97
CA ARG A 357 -10.30 8.09 -2.92
C ARG A 357 -9.29 8.35 -1.79
N MET A 358 -9.12 9.60 -1.34
CA MET A 358 -8.26 9.92 -0.20
C MET A 358 -8.90 9.48 1.11
N ALA A 359 -10.23 9.59 1.24
CA ALA A 359 -10.96 9.04 2.38
C ALA A 359 -10.84 7.51 2.39
N ASP A 360 -10.97 6.83 1.24
CA ASP A 360 -10.75 5.38 1.14
C ASP A 360 -9.35 4.97 1.64
N ARG A 361 -8.31 5.72 1.25
CA ARG A 361 -6.93 5.48 1.69
C ARG A 361 -6.76 5.72 3.19
N ALA A 362 -7.36 6.79 3.72
CA ALA A 362 -7.34 7.12 5.14
C ALA A 362 -8.04 6.04 5.98
N GLU A 363 -9.24 5.59 5.58
CA GLU A 363 -9.99 4.53 6.24
C GLU A 363 -9.22 3.20 6.22
N ARG A 364 -8.61 2.83 5.09
CA ARG A 364 -7.80 1.61 4.98
C ARG A 364 -6.62 1.64 5.95
N ALA A 365 -5.88 2.76 6.05
CA ALA A 365 -4.79 2.88 7.01
C ALA A 365 -5.30 2.87 8.46
N PHE A 366 -6.36 3.62 8.74
CA PHE A 366 -6.89 3.80 10.10
C PHE A 366 -7.49 2.52 10.67
N PHE A 367 -8.35 1.81 9.95
CA PHE A 367 -9.04 0.64 10.50
C PHE A 367 -8.17 -0.64 10.55
N ASN A 368 -7.02 -0.62 9.89
CA ASN A 368 -6.11 -1.77 9.86
C ASN A 368 -4.82 -1.49 10.62
N ALA A 369 -4.02 -0.55 10.13
CA ALA A 369 -2.66 -0.32 10.64
C ALA A 369 -2.66 0.34 12.03
N ALA A 370 -3.56 1.29 12.30
CA ALA A 370 -3.56 2.02 13.57
C ALA A 370 -3.82 1.11 14.79
N PRO A 371 -4.90 0.29 14.86
CA PRO A 371 -5.12 -0.63 15.99
C PRO A 371 -4.08 -1.76 16.05
N ALA A 372 -3.47 -2.13 14.93
CA ALA A 372 -2.38 -3.10 14.91
C ALA A 372 -1.06 -2.53 15.47
N SER A 373 -0.80 -1.21 15.40
CA SER A 373 0.44 -0.63 15.93
C SER A 373 0.49 -0.54 17.46
N VAL A 374 -0.65 -0.56 18.16
CA VAL A 374 -0.75 -0.32 19.61
C VAL A 374 -1.42 -1.47 20.35
N SER A 375 -1.08 -1.70 21.62
CA SER A 375 -1.80 -2.65 22.47
C SER A 375 -3.21 -2.16 22.78
N ARG A 376 -4.09 -3.10 23.16
CA ARG A 376 -5.51 -2.83 23.40
C ARG A 376 -5.78 -1.81 24.51
N ASP A 377 -4.79 -1.61 25.39
CA ASP A 377 -4.82 -0.65 26.51
C ASP A 377 -4.02 0.63 26.26
N PHE A 378 -3.45 0.83 25.06
CA PHE A 378 -2.58 1.98 24.74
C PHE A 378 -1.38 2.17 25.68
N LYS A 379 -0.83 1.09 26.24
CA LYS A 379 0.36 1.17 27.11
C LYS A 379 1.63 0.62 26.49
N THR A 380 1.51 -0.10 25.38
CA THR A 380 2.64 -0.60 24.60
C THR A 380 2.36 -0.45 23.11
N HIS A 381 3.39 -0.30 22.29
CA HIS A 381 3.25 -0.24 20.83
C HIS A 381 4.40 -0.96 20.15
N VAL A 382 4.25 -1.30 18.87
CA VAL A 382 5.35 -1.80 18.02
C VAL A 382 6.01 -0.63 17.32
N TYR A 383 7.29 -0.79 16.95
CA TYR A 383 7.91 0.17 16.04
C TYR A 383 7.48 -0.12 14.60
N PHE A 384 7.70 -1.37 14.15
CA PHE A 384 7.26 -1.87 12.85
C PHE A 384 6.17 -2.91 12.99
N GLN A 385 5.18 -2.82 12.11
CA GLN A 385 4.23 -3.89 11.88
C GLN A 385 4.40 -4.47 10.47
N SER A 386 4.07 -5.74 10.30
CA SER A 386 4.07 -6.42 9.01
C SER A 386 2.72 -7.11 8.75
N PRO A 387 2.39 -7.38 7.47
CA PRO A 387 1.24 -8.22 7.11
C PRO A 387 1.28 -9.58 7.82
N ASN A 388 2.44 -10.24 7.79
CA ASN A 388 2.66 -11.50 8.50
C ASN A 388 3.61 -11.29 9.69
N ARG A 389 3.12 -11.58 10.90
CA ARG A 389 3.89 -11.56 12.16
C ARG A 389 3.60 -12.86 12.90
N LEU A 390 4.52 -13.81 12.81
CA LEU A 390 4.28 -15.20 13.22
C LEU A 390 4.77 -15.51 14.65
N ALA A 391 5.73 -14.73 15.14
CA ALA A 391 6.33 -14.89 16.47
C ALA A 391 6.82 -13.53 17.00
N ASP A 392 7.17 -13.46 18.28
CA ASP A 392 7.72 -12.23 18.87
C ASP A 392 9.07 -11.88 18.27
N GLY A 393 9.28 -10.60 17.99
CA GLY A 393 10.47 -10.11 17.30
C GLY A 393 10.57 -10.54 15.84
N TRP A 394 9.49 -11.10 15.25
CA TRP A 394 9.47 -11.53 13.84
C TRP A 394 8.52 -10.67 12.99
N PRO A 395 8.88 -10.39 11.72
CA PRO A 395 10.19 -10.64 11.11
C PRO A 395 11.29 -9.80 11.79
N ASP A 396 12.56 -10.18 11.58
CA ASP A 396 13.67 -9.35 12.04
C ASP A 396 13.67 -8.04 11.24
N PHE A 397 13.81 -6.90 11.95
CA PHE A 397 13.80 -5.56 11.35
C PHE A 397 15.19 -4.94 11.44
N PRO A 398 16.04 -5.22 10.44
CA PRO A 398 17.44 -4.88 10.54
C PRO A 398 17.78 -3.36 10.58
N HIS A 399 16.90 -2.42 10.26
CA HIS A 399 17.35 -1.00 10.19
C HIS A 399 16.68 -0.05 11.16
N GLY A 400 15.56 -0.42 11.77
CA GLY A 400 15.15 0.22 13.01
C GLY A 400 15.80 -0.44 14.23
N PRO A 401 15.28 -0.25 15.45
CA PRO A 401 15.95 -0.63 16.71
C PRO A 401 16.16 -2.12 16.97
N ARG A 402 16.90 -2.82 16.10
CA ARG A 402 17.29 -4.24 16.16
C ARG A 402 17.44 -4.73 17.60
N ALA A 403 16.71 -5.80 17.91
CA ALA A 403 16.41 -6.40 19.23
C ALA A 403 15.11 -5.91 19.92
N SER A 404 14.42 -4.88 19.42
CA SER A 404 13.15 -4.43 20.01
C SER A 404 11.99 -4.06 19.07
N GLY A 405 12.25 -3.75 17.78
CA GLY A 405 11.24 -3.17 16.88
C GLY A 405 10.04 -4.05 16.50
N GLY A 406 10.19 -5.37 16.55
CA GLY A 406 9.12 -6.35 16.27
C GLY A 406 8.30 -6.77 17.49
N SER A 407 8.45 -6.08 18.63
CA SER A 407 7.77 -6.37 19.90
C SER A 407 7.00 -5.15 20.39
N TYR A 408 5.88 -5.37 21.08
CA TYR A 408 5.17 -4.34 21.81
C TYR A 408 5.96 -3.93 23.04
N ARG A 409 6.28 -2.65 23.17
CA ARG A 409 7.02 -2.09 24.32
C ARG A 409 6.40 -0.78 24.76
N LEU A 410 6.65 -0.41 26.01
CA LEU A 410 6.26 0.90 26.55
C LEU A 410 6.85 2.05 25.72
N LYS A 411 8.08 1.89 25.23
CA LYS A 411 8.76 2.85 24.37
C LYS A 411 9.77 2.15 23.47
N HIS A 412 10.17 2.84 22.41
CA HIS A 412 11.23 2.42 21.51
C HIS A 412 12.25 3.55 21.36
N SER A 413 13.44 3.24 20.86
CA SER A 413 14.44 4.24 20.49
C SER A 413 14.73 4.08 19.00
N PRO A 414 14.59 5.10 18.14
CA PRO A 414 14.13 6.44 18.49
C PRO A 414 12.66 6.44 18.95
N LEU A 415 12.29 7.45 19.72
CA LEU A 415 10.97 7.55 20.36
C LEU A 415 9.87 8.05 19.40
N CYS A 416 10.13 8.16 18.07
CA CYS A 416 9.27 8.92 17.13
C CYS A 416 7.92 8.24 17.08
N CYS A 417 7.95 6.93 16.92
CA CYS A 417 6.77 6.07 16.94
C CYS A 417 5.98 6.23 18.24
N THR A 418 6.67 6.30 19.39
CA THR A 418 6.04 6.49 20.72
C THR A 418 5.29 7.82 20.79
N ALA A 419 5.81 8.88 20.15
CA ALA A 419 5.15 10.18 20.07
C ALA A 419 4.05 10.23 19.00
N ALA A 420 4.35 9.75 17.79
CA ALA A 420 3.51 9.83 16.60
C ALA A 420 2.23 8.99 16.70
N LEU A 421 2.24 7.89 17.48
CA LEU A 421 1.05 7.05 17.70
C LEU A 421 -0.14 7.80 18.29
N ASN A 422 0.08 8.98 18.89
CA ASN A 422 -0.97 9.82 19.48
C ASN A 422 -1.79 10.60 18.43
N ARG A 423 -1.37 10.62 17.16
CA ARG A 423 -1.98 11.46 16.11
C ARG A 423 -3.11 10.80 15.31
N PRO A 424 -3.02 9.54 14.86
CA PRO A 424 -3.97 8.99 13.87
C PRO A 424 -5.42 9.02 14.34
N LEU A 425 -5.69 8.64 15.60
CA LEU A 425 -7.04 8.59 16.16
C LEU A 425 -7.69 9.98 16.26
N PRO A 426 -7.05 10.99 16.89
CA PRO A 426 -7.59 12.34 16.90
C PRO A 426 -7.76 12.93 15.49
N TRP A 427 -6.81 12.70 14.59
CA TRP A 427 -6.92 13.18 13.21
C TRP A 427 -8.11 12.56 12.48
N TYR A 428 -8.35 11.26 12.61
CA TYR A 428 -9.51 10.61 12.03
C TYR A 428 -10.80 11.21 12.58
N VAL A 429 -10.94 11.26 13.92
CA VAL A 429 -12.15 11.78 14.58
C VAL A 429 -12.46 13.21 14.17
N THR A 430 -11.49 14.12 14.22
CA THR A 430 -11.72 15.54 13.92
C THR A 430 -11.94 15.84 12.44
N HIS A 431 -11.81 14.86 11.54
CA HIS A 431 -12.00 15.03 10.10
C HIS A 431 -13.06 14.09 9.50
N MET A 432 -13.81 13.34 10.31
CA MET A 432 -14.95 12.53 9.79
C MET A 432 -15.99 13.40 9.06
N TRP A 433 -16.10 14.66 9.48
CA TRP A 433 -16.96 15.66 8.87
C TRP A 433 -16.19 16.93 8.50
N MET A 434 -16.56 17.54 7.38
CA MET A 434 -16.01 18.79 6.87
C MET A 434 -17.13 19.70 6.39
N ALA A 435 -16.90 21.01 6.31
CA ALA A 435 -17.84 21.94 5.70
C ALA A 435 -17.62 22.03 4.18
N THR A 436 -18.70 22.24 3.43
CA THR A 436 -18.65 22.41 1.97
C THR A 436 -18.67 23.89 1.58
N PRO A 437 -18.16 24.29 0.40
CA PRO A 437 -18.11 25.69 0.00
C PRO A 437 -19.47 26.40 0.02
N ASP A 438 -20.56 25.69 -0.23
CA ASP A 438 -21.93 26.18 -0.29
C ASP A 438 -22.69 26.08 1.05
N ASN A 439 -21.98 26.31 2.17
CA ASN A 439 -22.53 26.30 3.54
C ASN A 439 -23.17 24.97 3.99
N GLY A 440 -22.90 23.86 3.30
CA GLY A 440 -23.29 22.52 3.72
C GLY A 440 -22.24 21.80 4.57
N LEU A 441 -22.49 20.50 4.77
CA LEU A 441 -21.60 19.59 5.50
C LEU A 441 -21.36 18.32 4.68
N ALA A 442 -20.18 17.75 4.81
CA ALA A 442 -19.77 16.51 4.17
C ALA A 442 -19.39 15.47 5.23
N ALA A 443 -20.05 14.31 5.20
CA ALA A 443 -19.58 13.10 5.88
C ALA A 443 -18.55 12.42 4.97
N VAL A 444 -17.26 12.57 5.30
CA VAL A 444 -16.16 12.10 4.45
C VAL A 444 -15.58 10.76 4.91
N CYS A 445 -15.61 10.49 6.21
CA CYS A 445 -15.28 9.20 6.82
C CYS A 445 -16.37 8.83 7.84
N TYR A 446 -16.53 7.55 8.16
CA TYR A 446 -17.65 7.08 8.97
C TYR A 446 -17.23 6.48 10.32
N GLY A 447 -17.99 6.81 11.35
CA GLY A 447 -17.89 6.24 12.68
C GLY A 447 -19.02 6.74 13.57
N PRO A 448 -19.29 6.07 14.71
CA PRO A 448 -20.25 6.57 15.69
C PRO A 448 -19.78 7.91 16.25
N CYS A 449 -20.60 8.96 16.09
CA CYS A 449 -20.27 10.30 16.56
C CYS A 449 -21.48 11.22 16.68
N THR A 450 -21.29 12.36 17.32
CA THR A 450 -22.19 13.52 17.26
C THR A 450 -21.44 14.70 16.66
N VAL A 451 -22.03 15.37 15.68
CA VAL A 451 -21.47 16.57 15.04
C VAL A 451 -22.30 17.78 15.45
N THR A 452 -21.68 18.83 15.99
CA THR A 452 -22.36 20.09 16.35
C THR A 452 -21.76 21.24 15.57
N ALA A 453 -22.35 21.57 14.42
CA ALA A 453 -21.77 22.45 13.41
C ALA A 453 -22.75 23.56 12.99
N LEU A 454 -22.25 24.63 12.38
CA LEU A 454 -23.03 25.58 11.59
C LEU A 454 -23.24 25.08 10.15
N ALA A 455 -24.45 25.25 9.61
CA ALA A 455 -24.80 24.98 8.22
C ALA A 455 -25.87 25.98 7.72
N GLY A 456 -26.06 26.05 6.39
CA GLY A 456 -26.95 27.01 5.74
C GLY A 456 -26.57 28.45 6.12
N ASP A 457 -27.57 29.28 6.41
CA ASP A 457 -27.36 30.65 6.92
C ASP A 457 -27.08 30.65 8.44
N ARG A 458 -25.88 30.21 8.81
CA ARG A 458 -25.35 30.19 10.19
C ARG A 458 -26.26 29.47 11.20
N VAL A 459 -27.01 28.45 10.78
CA VAL A 459 -27.88 27.68 11.65
C VAL A 459 -27.06 26.62 12.37
N LYS A 460 -27.19 26.52 13.70
CA LYS A 460 -26.60 25.43 14.47
C LYS A 460 -27.34 24.12 14.16
N VAL A 461 -26.60 23.08 13.83
CA VAL A 461 -27.08 21.75 13.49
C VAL A 461 -26.34 20.72 14.31
N GLU A 462 -27.09 19.87 14.99
CA GLU A 462 -26.57 18.64 15.57
C GLU A 462 -26.88 17.47 14.62
N ILE A 463 -25.89 16.63 14.34
CA ILE A 463 -26.06 15.39 13.57
C ILE A 463 -25.57 14.22 14.42
N ALA A 464 -26.49 13.38 14.88
CA ALA A 464 -26.17 12.16 15.61
C ALA A 464 -26.00 10.99 14.63
N CYS A 465 -24.80 10.44 14.57
CA CYS A 465 -24.42 9.32 13.70
C CYS A 465 -24.34 8.03 14.53
N LYS A 466 -25.33 7.14 14.34
CA LYS A 466 -25.39 5.82 14.97
C LYS A 466 -24.96 4.75 13.97
N THR A 467 -23.85 4.08 14.26
CA THR A 467 -23.31 3.01 13.41
C THR A 467 -22.27 2.17 14.16
N ASP A 468 -22.12 0.91 13.75
CA ASP A 468 -20.97 0.07 14.11
C ASP A 468 -19.97 -0.03 12.94
N TYR A 469 -20.10 0.81 11.91
CA TYR A 469 -19.15 0.88 10.80
C TYR A 469 -17.72 1.01 11.35
N PRO A 470 -16.74 0.26 10.81
CA PRO A 470 -16.82 -0.59 9.62
C PRO A 470 -17.25 -2.05 9.89
N PHE A 471 -17.66 -2.39 11.12
CA PHE A 471 -18.11 -3.74 11.49
C PHE A 471 -19.56 -4.05 11.09
N ASN A 472 -20.31 -3.03 10.65
CA ASN A 472 -21.61 -3.14 9.98
C ASN A 472 -21.63 -2.32 8.68
N GLU A 473 -22.76 -2.33 7.96
CA GLU A 473 -22.92 -1.65 6.67
C GLU A 473 -23.80 -0.41 6.74
N THR A 474 -24.35 -0.07 7.90
CA THR A 474 -25.43 0.93 8.02
C THR A 474 -25.00 2.10 8.88
N ILE A 475 -25.15 3.30 8.33
CA ILE A 475 -24.97 4.58 9.00
C ILE A 475 -26.34 5.25 9.10
N GLU A 476 -26.84 5.40 10.32
CA GLU A 476 -28.05 6.14 10.63
C GLU A 476 -27.67 7.52 11.15
N MET A 477 -28.13 8.57 10.48
CA MET A 477 -27.90 9.96 10.88
C MET A 477 -29.23 10.62 11.22
N THR A 478 -29.30 11.27 12.37
CA THR A 478 -30.44 12.14 12.74
C THR A 478 -29.98 13.59 12.68
N VAL A 479 -30.64 14.39 11.87
CA VAL A 479 -30.30 15.80 11.61
C VAL A 479 -31.24 16.69 12.44
N ASN A 480 -30.66 17.47 13.34
CA ASN A 480 -31.36 18.32 14.30
C ASN A 480 -30.88 19.78 14.15
N PRO A 481 -31.35 20.52 13.14
CA PRO A 481 -31.08 21.95 13.06
C PRO A 481 -31.91 22.71 14.10
N GLU A 482 -31.39 23.79 14.66
CA GLU A 482 -32.10 24.62 15.66
C GLU A 482 -33.43 25.18 15.13
N LYS A 483 -33.48 25.45 13.83
CA LYS A 483 -34.66 25.83 13.06
C LYS A 483 -34.58 25.23 11.66
N GLY A 484 -35.70 25.18 10.93
CA GLY A 484 -35.70 24.72 9.55
C GLY A 484 -34.65 25.44 8.70
N ALA A 485 -33.78 24.70 8.03
CA ALA A 485 -32.63 25.27 7.33
C ALA A 485 -32.33 24.54 6.02
N ASP A 486 -32.06 25.30 4.95
CA ASP A 486 -31.66 24.75 3.66
C ASP A 486 -30.15 24.65 3.57
N PHE A 487 -29.64 23.44 3.37
CA PHE A 487 -28.23 23.17 3.12
C PHE A 487 -28.02 21.76 2.55
N PRO A 488 -26.94 21.55 1.78
CA PRO A 488 -26.62 20.23 1.26
C PRO A 488 -25.86 19.39 2.29
N LEU A 489 -26.12 18.09 2.26
CA LEU A 489 -25.27 17.08 2.86
C LEU A 489 -24.58 16.26 1.77
N LEU A 490 -23.26 16.18 1.83
CA LEU A 490 -22.44 15.33 0.97
C LEU A 490 -22.09 14.05 1.75
N LEU A 491 -22.35 12.90 1.16
CA LEU A 491 -22.08 11.59 1.76
C LEU A 491 -21.08 10.85 0.89
N HIS A 492 -19.89 10.57 1.42
CA HIS A 492 -18.88 9.82 0.68
C HIS A 492 -19.39 8.40 0.35
N ILE A 493 -19.28 7.99 -0.91
CA ILE A 493 -19.59 6.64 -1.38
C ILE A 493 -18.26 5.94 -1.68
N PRO A 494 -17.77 5.07 -0.77
CA PRO A 494 -16.47 4.44 -0.93
C PRO A 494 -16.33 3.67 -2.24
N ALA A 495 -15.14 3.65 -2.84
CA ALA A 495 -14.91 3.01 -4.14
C ALA A 495 -15.20 1.50 -4.14
N TRP A 496 -15.09 0.84 -2.97
CA TRP A 496 -15.41 -0.58 -2.80
C TRP A 496 -16.92 -0.88 -2.79
N CYS A 497 -17.77 0.13 -2.58
CA CYS A 497 -19.23 -0.06 -2.46
C CYS A 497 -19.91 -0.01 -3.83
N ALA A 498 -20.26 -1.17 -4.38
CA ALA A 498 -20.87 -1.26 -5.71
C ALA A 498 -22.36 -0.85 -5.77
N LYS A 499 -23.11 -1.02 -4.68
CA LYS A 499 -24.57 -0.82 -4.63
C LYS A 499 -25.01 -0.05 -3.37
N PRO A 500 -24.64 1.24 -3.24
CA PRO A 500 -25.05 2.03 -2.10
C PRO A 500 -26.58 2.21 -2.07
N GLU A 501 -27.16 2.23 -0.87
CA GLU A 501 -28.58 2.50 -0.66
C GLU A 501 -28.72 3.72 0.26
N LEU A 502 -29.58 4.65 -0.12
CA LEU A 502 -29.81 5.88 0.65
C LEU A 502 -31.31 6.09 0.81
N SER A 503 -31.74 6.47 2.01
CA SER A 503 -33.09 6.94 2.26
C SER A 503 -33.10 8.12 3.21
N VAL A 504 -34.08 8.99 3.05
CA VAL A 504 -34.33 10.12 3.95
C VAL A 504 -35.77 10.07 4.42
N ASN A 505 -35.99 10.09 5.74
CA ASN A 505 -37.31 9.91 6.36
C ASN A 505 -38.04 8.66 5.84
N GLY A 506 -37.31 7.55 5.67
CA GLY A 506 -37.85 6.29 5.14
C GLY A 506 -38.10 6.25 3.63
N THR A 507 -37.96 7.38 2.92
CA THR A 507 -38.12 7.44 1.46
C THR A 507 -36.79 7.15 0.78
N ALA A 508 -36.73 6.08 -0.01
CA ALA A 508 -35.53 5.72 -0.77
C ALA A 508 -35.20 6.78 -1.83
N LEU A 509 -33.91 7.10 -1.95
CA LEU A 509 -33.35 8.01 -2.94
C LEU A 509 -32.42 7.26 -3.89
N THR A 510 -32.45 7.62 -5.18
CA THR A 510 -31.45 7.16 -6.13
C THR A 510 -30.09 7.74 -5.75
N VAL A 511 -29.11 6.87 -5.52
CA VAL A 511 -27.74 7.30 -5.24
C VAL A 511 -27.03 7.58 -6.57
N SER A 512 -26.74 8.85 -6.83
CA SER A 512 -25.84 9.27 -7.91
C SER A 512 -24.61 9.89 -7.26
N LYS A 513 -23.44 9.26 -7.46
CA LYS A 513 -22.17 9.80 -7.01
C LYS A 513 -21.65 10.81 -8.03
N ASP A 514 -21.07 11.90 -7.55
CA ASP A 514 -20.36 12.87 -8.41
C ASP A 514 -18.98 12.34 -8.82
N ALA A 515 -18.24 13.15 -9.59
CA ALA A 515 -16.89 12.81 -10.07
C ALA A 515 -15.85 12.68 -8.94
N LYS A 516 -16.22 13.04 -7.70
CA LYS A 516 -15.38 12.98 -6.51
C LYS A 516 -15.85 11.91 -5.52
N ASP A 517 -16.77 11.05 -5.93
CA ASP A 517 -17.34 9.94 -5.17
C ASP A 517 -18.28 10.34 -4.01
N PHE A 518 -18.95 11.50 -4.09
CA PHE A 518 -19.96 11.92 -3.10
C PHE A 518 -21.38 11.85 -3.65
N ALA A 519 -22.31 11.37 -2.82
CA ALA A 519 -23.74 11.53 -3.03
C ALA A 519 -24.21 12.81 -2.35
N ARG A 520 -24.91 13.68 -3.09
CA ARG A 520 -25.39 14.96 -2.59
C ARG A 520 -26.89 14.92 -2.28
N VAL A 521 -27.25 15.33 -1.07
CA VAL A 521 -28.65 15.51 -0.62
C VAL A 521 -28.89 16.98 -0.30
N SER A 522 -29.53 17.70 -1.21
CA SER A 522 -29.95 19.10 -0.99
C SER A 522 -31.41 19.14 -0.55
N ARG A 523 -31.69 19.69 0.63
CA ARG A 523 -33.05 19.92 1.12
C ARG A 523 -33.09 20.93 2.26
N THR A 524 -34.30 21.38 2.57
CA THR A 524 -34.61 22.01 3.85
C THR A 524 -34.75 20.94 4.93
N TRP A 525 -33.83 20.95 5.89
CA TRP A 525 -33.81 20.03 7.03
C TRP A 525 -34.67 20.56 8.17
N LYS A 526 -35.38 19.66 8.85
CA LYS A 526 -36.15 19.92 10.06
C LYS A 526 -35.62 19.07 11.23
N PRO A 527 -35.82 19.50 12.50
CA PRO A 527 -35.49 18.68 13.65
C PRO A 527 -36.08 17.26 13.53
N GLY A 528 -35.24 16.25 13.75
CA GLY A 528 -35.62 14.84 13.69
C GLY A 528 -35.66 14.23 12.29
N ASP A 529 -35.26 14.96 11.24
CA ASP A 529 -35.07 14.35 9.92
C ASP A 529 -34.00 13.25 10.01
N THR A 530 -34.24 12.12 9.35
CA THR A 530 -33.37 10.94 9.40
C THR A 530 -32.81 10.61 8.04
N ILE A 531 -31.54 10.22 8.00
CA ILE A 531 -30.86 9.68 6.84
C ILE A 531 -30.38 8.28 7.19
N ARG A 532 -30.66 7.32 6.33
CA ARG A 532 -30.09 5.98 6.42
C ARG A 532 -29.26 5.73 5.16
N LEU A 533 -27.95 5.67 5.33
CA LEU A 533 -27.00 5.25 4.31
C LEU A 533 -26.60 3.80 4.60
N ARG A 534 -26.82 2.91 3.64
CA ARG A 534 -26.28 1.55 3.68
C ARG A 534 -25.23 1.40 2.59
N LEU A 535 -24.07 0.88 2.97
CA LEU A 535 -22.92 0.61 2.11
C LEU A 535 -22.66 -0.90 2.10
N PRO A 536 -23.37 -1.68 1.26
CA PRO A 536 -23.19 -3.13 1.21
C PRO A 536 -21.74 -3.51 0.87
N MET A 537 -21.14 -4.30 1.76
CA MET A 537 -19.77 -4.79 1.61
C MET A 537 -19.77 -6.18 0.99
N THR A 538 -18.79 -6.46 0.13
CA THR A 538 -18.60 -7.78 -0.50
C THR A 538 -17.17 -8.27 -0.23
N PRO A 539 -16.96 -9.56 0.10
CA PRO A 539 -15.61 -10.07 0.31
C PRO A 539 -14.82 -10.00 -0.99
N THR A 540 -13.61 -9.45 -0.90
CA THR A 540 -12.68 -9.35 -2.02
C THR A 540 -11.42 -10.15 -1.70
N VAL A 541 -11.01 -11.01 -2.64
CA VAL A 541 -9.68 -11.63 -2.61
C VAL A 541 -8.81 -10.89 -3.63
N THR A 542 -7.73 -10.28 -3.17
CA THR A 542 -6.74 -9.64 -4.03
C THR A 542 -5.48 -10.48 -4.07
N THR A 543 -5.03 -10.83 -5.26
CA THR A 543 -3.78 -11.55 -5.49
C THR A 543 -2.67 -10.59 -5.91
N GLY A 544 -1.44 -10.86 -5.48
CA GLY A 544 -0.27 -10.06 -5.86
C GLY A 544 1.02 -10.88 -5.83
N ARG A 545 2.14 -10.16 -5.98
CA ARG A 545 3.48 -10.73 -5.93
C ARG A 545 4.34 -10.07 -4.85
N ASP A 546 4.90 -10.88 -3.98
CA ASP A 546 5.94 -10.49 -3.04
C ASP A 546 7.28 -10.53 -3.76
N VAL A 547 7.71 -9.37 -4.25
CA VAL A 547 8.97 -9.21 -5.01
C VAL A 547 10.15 -8.86 -4.11
N ALA A 548 9.98 -8.84 -2.79
CA ALA A 548 11.06 -8.51 -1.86
C ALA A 548 12.23 -9.49 -2.04
N GLN A 549 13.37 -8.98 -2.52
CA GLN A 549 14.60 -9.75 -2.70
C GLN A 549 15.47 -9.58 -1.46
N GLY A 550 15.77 -10.67 -0.76
CA GLY A 550 16.66 -10.65 0.41
C GLY A 550 15.96 -10.32 1.73
N PRO A 551 16.69 -10.35 2.86
CA PRO A 551 16.17 -9.82 4.13
C PRO A 551 15.75 -8.37 3.92
N PRO A 552 14.90 -7.80 4.80
CA PRO A 552 14.28 -6.48 4.60
C PRO A 552 15.26 -5.36 4.18
N PHE A 553 16.57 -5.51 4.49
CA PHE A 553 17.63 -4.63 4.00
C PHE A 553 19.07 -5.22 4.18
N THR A 554 20.10 -4.73 3.44
CA THR A 554 21.49 -5.28 3.39
C THR A 554 22.56 -4.60 4.26
N GLY A 555 22.31 -3.41 4.83
CA GLY A 555 23.24 -2.74 5.76
C GLY A 555 23.58 -1.25 5.50
N GLU A 556 23.35 -0.72 4.30
CA GLU A 556 23.68 0.66 3.90
C GLU A 556 22.54 1.71 4.02
N HIS A 557 22.54 2.63 5.00
CA HIS A 557 21.53 3.71 5.07
C HIS A 557 21.63 4.73 3.90
N LYS A 558 21.17 4.35 2.71
CA LYS A 558 21.23 5.13 1.47
C LYS A 558 20.00 4.88 0.59
N PRO A 559 19.63 5.86 -0.26
CA PRO A 559 18.57 5.66 -1.24
C PRO A 559 18.86 4.50 -2.19
N HIS A 560 17.82 3.84 -2.64
CA HIS A 560 17.84 2.83 -3.69
C HIS A 560 16.73 3.05 -4.71
N ALA A 561 16.96 2.54 -5.90
CA ALA A 561 16.01 2.57 -7.00
C ALA A 561 14.82 1.64 -6.73
N VAL A 562 13.61 2.16 -6.88
CA VAL A 562 12.37 1.39 -6.91
C VAL A 562 11.71 1.56 -8.27
N THR A 563 11.29 0.44 -8.87
CA THR A 563 10.71 0.42 -10.22
C THR A 563 9.20 0.27 -10.14
N VAL A 564 8.47 1.08 -10.90
CA VAL A 564 7.02 0.96 -11.05
C VAL A 564 6.69 -0.40 -11.68
N PRO A 565 5.96 -1.29 -10.98
CA PRO A 565 5.69 -2.63 -11.48
C PRO A 565 4.78 -2.58 -12.72
N SER A 566 4.96 -3.55 -13.61
CA SER A 566 3.98 -3.81 -14.67
C SER A 566 2.78 -4.54 -14.08
N PRO A 567 1.54 -4.25 -14.49
CA PRO A 567 0.37 -5.06 -14.10
C PRO A 567 0.50 -6.54 -14.48
N SER A 568 1.34 -6.86 -15.48
CA SER A 568 1.64 -8.22 -15.93
C SER A 568 2.90 -8.83 -15.32
N ASP A 569 3.52 -8.16 -14.34
CA ASP A 569 4.73 -8.62 -13.66
C ASP A 569 4.44 -9.90 -12.86
N THR A 570 5.27 -10.91 -13.09
CA THR A 570 5.15 -12.24 -12.49
C THR A 570 6.28 -12.56 -11.52
N ARG A 571 7.25 -11.65 -11.38
CA ARG A 571 8.36 -11.81 -10.43
C ARG A 571 7.81 -11.92 -9.02
N GLY A 572 8.51 -12.64 -8.15
CA GLY A 572 8.16 -12.75 -6.74
C GLY A 572 7.15 -13.86 -6.39
N ALA A 573 7.04 -14.15 -5.10
CA ALA A 573 6.16 -15.19 -4.58
C ALA A 573 4.70 -14.74 -4.68
N PRO A 574 3.77 -15.60 -5.16
CA PRO A 574 2.36 -15.24 -5.21
C PRO A 574 1.76 -15.18 -3.80
N TYR A 575 0.90 -14.19 -3.58
CA TYR A 575 0.12 -14.08 -2.35
C TYR A 575 -1.34 -13.73 -2.62
N ALA A 576 -2.20 -13.97 -1.62
CA ALA A 576 -3.56 -13.47 -1.58
C ALA A 576 -3.87 -12.76 -0.26
N CYS A 577 -4.69 -11.72 -0.32
CA CYS A 577 -5.24 -11.00 0.82
C CYS A 577 -6.77 -11.03 0.75
N VAL A 578 -7.42 -10.98 1.91
CA VAL A 578 -8.89 -10.93 2.00
C VAL A 578 -9.31 -9.61 2.63
N SER A 579 -10.19 -8.87 1.97
CA SER A 579 -10.75 -7.62 2.47
C SER A 579 -12.28 -7.63 2.41
N TYR A 580 -12.91 -6.84 3.27
CA TYR A 580 -14.36 -6.65 3.29
C TYR A 580 -14.68 -5.22 3.74
N GLY A 581 -15.14 -4.39 2.81
CA GLY A 581 -15.16 -2.93 2.99
C GLY A 581 -13.74 -2.37 3.14
N PRO A 582 -13.48 -1.45 4.10
CA PRO A 582 -12.14 -0.92 4.35
C PRO A 582 -11.26 -1.87 5.21
N LEU A 583 -11.82 -2.96 5.73
CA LEU A 583 -11.13 -3.88 6.63
C LEU A 583 -10.35 -4.95 5.86
N LEU A 584 -9.06 -5.09 6.19
CA LEU A 584 -8.24 -6.25 5.87
C LEU A 584 -8.51 -7.36 6.90
N PHE A 585 -8.56 -8.61 6.45
CA PHE A 585 -8.76 -9.77 7.31
C PHE A 585 -7.51 -10.64 7.38
N ALA A 586 -7.29 -11.23 8.55
CA ALA A 586 -6.12 -12.04 8.85
C ALA A 586 -6.53 -13.32 9.59
N LEU A 587 -5.78 -14.39 9.36
CA LEU A 587 -5.81 -15.56 10.24
C LEU A 587 -5.00 -15.22 11.49
N ALA A 588 -5.69 -15.13 12.62
CA ALA A 588 -5.08 -14.78 13.89
C ALA A 588 -4.22 -15.92 14.44
N ILE A 589 -3.04 -15.57 14.92
CA ILE A 589 -2.31 -16.36 15.91
C ILE A 589 -2.61 -15.65 17.23
N ALA A 590 -3.38 -16.29 18.11
CA ALA A 590 -3.85 -15.64 19.32
C ALA A 590 -2.66 -15.23 20.20
N ASP A 591 -2.67 -13.98 20.70
CA ASP A 591 -1.82 -13.60 21.81
C ASP A 591 -2.40 -14.14 23.13
N THR A 592 -1.54 -14.60 24.04
CA THR A 592 -1.95 -15.31 25.27
C THR A 592 -1.91 -14.37 26.49
N LYS A 593 -0.80 -14.34 27.22
CA LYS A 593 -0.64 -13.54 28.43
C LYS A 593 -0.40 -12.04 28.16
N ASP A 594 0.19 -11.72 27.02
CA ASP A 594 0.58 -10.37 26.62
C ASP A 594 0.68 -10.25 25.08
N PRO A 595 0.73 -9.03 24.52
CA PRO A 595 0.82 -8.81 23.07
C PRO A 595 2.09 -9.34 22.39
N ASN A 596 3.03 -9.89 23.15
CA ASN A 596 4.30 -10.47 22.70
C ASN A 596 4.34 -12.00 22.83
N THR A 597 3.28 -12.66 23.30
CA THR A 597 3.31 -14.12 23.50
C THR A 597 2.28 -14.81 22.62
N PRO A 598 2.68 -15.33 21.44
CA PRO A 598 1.77 -16.07 20.56
C PRO A 598 1.41 -17.43 21.16
N ASP A 599 0.21 -17.92 20.84
CA ASP A 599 -0.21 -19.28 21.16
C ASP A 599 0.60 -20.29 20.33
N PRO A 600 1.43 -21.14 20.96
CA PRO A 600 2.23 -22.14 20.26
C PRO A 600 1.38 -23.23 19.59
N ALA A 601 0.12 -23.40 19.97
CA ALA A 601 -0.80 -24.38 19.38
C ALA A 601 -1.51 -23.86 18.12
N ALA A 602 -1.35 -22.57 17.78
CA ALA A 602 -2.04 -21.97 16.65
C ALA A 602 -1.61 -22.61 15.31
N ARG A 603 -2.59 -23.08 14.53
CA ARG A 603 -2.38 -23.54 13.15
C ARG A 603 -2.47 -22.34 12.21
N TRP A 604 -1.38 -22.01 11.53
CA TRP A 604 -1.33 -20.87 10.60
C TRP A 604 -0.69 -21.19 9.24
N ARG A 605 -0.14 -22.40 9.05
CA ARG A 605 0.53 -22.80 7.79
C ARG A 605 -0.48 -23.20 6.72
N PHE A 606 -1.13 -22.19 6.16
CA PHE A 606 -2.18 -22.35 5.16
C PHE A 606 -1.86 -21.62 3.87
N ALA A 607 -2.24 -22.22 2.75
CA ALA A 607 -2.42 -21.52 1.50
C ALA A 607 -3.91 -21.24 1.27
N LEU A 608 -4.26 -20.00 0.93
CA LEU A 608 -5.62 -19.58 0.64
C LEU A 608 -6.02 -20.04 -0.76
N ASP A 609 -7.26 -20.49 -0.93
CA ASP A 609 -7.87 -20.71 -2.25
C ASP A 609 -8.39 -19.37 -2.79
N PRO A 610 -7.75 -18.76 -3.81
CA PRO A 610 -8.18 -17.45 -4.29
C PRO A 610 -9.56 -17.46 -4.95
N GLN A 611 -10.03 -18.64 -5.38
CA GLN A 611 -11.33 -18.86 -6.01
C GLN A 611 -12.37 -19.40 -5.01
N GLY A 612 -11.96 -19.63 -3.75
CA GLY A 612 -12.82 -20.20 -2.73
C GLY A 612 -13.91 -19.23 -2.27
N ALA A 613 -15.12 -19.74 -2.07
CA ALA A 613 -16.21 -18.94 -1.52
C ALA A 613 -15.89 -18.48 -0.07
N ILE A 614 -16.18 -17.20 0.20
CA ILE A 614 -16.04 -16.58 1.52
C ILE A 614 -17.44 -16.37 2.13
N THR A 615 -17.61 -16.83 3.36
CA THR A 615 -18.84 -16.61 4.14
C THR A 615 -18.60 -15.52 5.19
N VAL A 616 -19.52 -14.57 5.29
CA VAL A 616 -19.47 -13.47 6.26
C VAL A 616 -20.31 -13.83 7.48
N HIS A 617 -19.74 -13.66 8.68
CA HIS A 617 -20.44 -13.86 9.95
C HIS A 617 -20.43 -12.58 10.76
N ARG A 618 -21.59 -12.23 11.32
CA ARG A 618 -21.78 -11.02 12.14
C ARG A 618 -22.43 -11.38 13.47
N LYS A 619 -22.03 -10.69 14.52
CA LYS A 619 -22.70 -10.65 15.82
C LYS A 619 -22.82 -9.20 16.29
N ALA A 620 -23.53 -8.99 17.38
CA ALA A 620 -23.67 -7.67 17.98
C ALA A 620 -22.30 -7.08 18.38
N MET A 621 -22.17 -5.77 18.24
CA MET A 621 -21.02 -5.03 18.78
C MET A 621 -20.98 -5.21 20.30
N PRO A 622 -19.83 -5.54 20.91
CA PRO A 622 -19.74 -5.64 22.37
C PRO A 622 -19.95 -4.27 23.03
N ALA A 623 -20.39 -4.28 24.29
CA ALA A 623 -20.67 -3.06 25.05
C ALA A 623 -19.43 -2.19 25.30
N ARG A 624 -18.23 -2.78 25.25
CA ARG A 624 -16.95 -2.08 25.23
C ARG A 624 -16.08 -2.65 24.12
N TRP A 625 -15.40 -1.78 23.38
CA TRP A 625 -14.54 -2.18 22.28
C TRP A 625 -13.09 -1.72 22.47
N ASN A 626 -12.16 -2.67 22.32
CA ASN A 626 -10.72 -2.41 22.37
C ASN A 626 -9.94 -3.27 21.34
N TRP A 627 -10.59 -3.61 20.22
CA TRP A 627 -10.04 -4.52 19.19
C TRP A 627 -9.67 -5.93 19.71
N PRO A 628 -10.59 -6.65 20.39
CA PRO A 628 -10.37 -8.02 20.85
C PRO A 628 -10.31 -9.01 19.68
N LEU A 629 -9.70 -10.18 19.90
CA LEU A 629 -9.71 -11.29 18.93
C LEU A 629 -11.14 -11.76 18.60
N ASP A 630 -12.05 -11.68 19.56
CA ASP A 630 -13.47 -12.04 19.43
C ASP A 630 -14.28 -10.92 18.73
N ALA A 631 -13.87 -10.58 17.50
CA ALA A 631 -14.43 -9.48 16.71
C ALA A 631 -15.91 -9.71 16.33
N PRO A 632 -16.73 -8.64 16.22
CA PRO A 632 -18.14 -8.71 15.85
C PRO A 632 -18.37 -9.13 14.39
N LEU A 633 -17.31 -9.13 13.58
CA LEU A 633 -17.32 -9.45 12.17
C LEU A 633 -16.18 -10.42 11.89
N THR A 634 -16.48 -11.58 11.32
CA THR A 634 -15.49 -12.59 10.91
C THR A 634 -15.82 -13.11 9.51
N LEU A 635 -14.82 -13.65 8.83
CA LEU A 635 -14.96 -14.28 7.52
C LEU A 635 -14.52 -15.74 7.61
N GLN A 636 -15.21 -16.64 6.91
CA GLN A 636 -14.75 -18.01 6.70
C GLN A 636 -14.27 -18.16 5.26
N ALA A 637 -12.99 -18.48 5.10
CA ALA A 637 -12.35 -18.66 3.80
C ALA A 637 -11.88 -20.11 3.61
N SER A 638 -11.78 -20.55 2.35
CA SER A 638 -11.24 -21.86 2.00
C SER A 638 -9.71 -21.81 1.93
N ALA A 639 -9.04 -22.70 2.64
CA ALA A 639 -7.57 -22.79 2.63
C ALA A 639 -7.13 -24.23 2.86
N ALA A 640 -5.96 -24.64 2.35
CA ALA A 640 -5.41 -25.96 2.63
C ALA A 640 -4.12 -25.85 3.46
N PRO A 641 -3.87 -26.78 4.39
CA PRO A 641 -2.59 -26.85 5.07
C PRO A 641 -1.46 -27.07 4.06
N ILE A 642 -0.31 -26.44 4.29
CA ILE A 642 0.88 -26.58 3.42
C ILE A 642 2.14 -26.85 4.24
N ASP A 643 3.12 -27.49 3.61
CA ASP A 643 4.45 -27.67 4.19
C ASP A 643 5.30 -26.42 3.92
N TRP A 644 5.11 -25.41 4.77
CA TRP A 644 5.81 -24.12 4.71
C TRP A 644 6.41 -23.80 6.08
N ASN A 645 7.71 -23.49 6.10
CA ASN A 645 8.48 -23.29 7.34
C ASN A 645 9.37 -22.02 7.26
N PRO A 646 8.76 -20.82 7.27
CA PRO A 646 9.52 -19.57 7.27
C PRO A 646 10.32 -19.43 8.58
N SER A 647 11.44 -18.69 8.53
CA SER A 647 12.28 -18.36 9.68
C SER A 647 12.68 -16.87 9.66
N PRO A 648 13.29 -16.25 10.70
CA PRO A 648 13.74 -14.86 10.60
C PRO A 648 14.85 -14.73 9.54
N ALA A 649 15.67 -15.77 9.42
CA ALA A 649 16.73 -15.87 8.42
C ALA A 649 16.18 -16.19 7.02
N SER A 650 14.94 -16.67 6.91
CA SER A 650 14.29 -17.00 5.65
C SER A 650 12.79 -16.63 5.70
N PRO A 651 12.45 -15.32 5.79
CA PRO A 651 11.08 -14.87 5.98
C PRO A 651 10.39 -14.71 4.62
N TYR A 652 10.21 -15.82 3.90
CA TYR A 652 9.65 -15.79 2.55
C TYR A 652 8.38 -16.63 2.45
N LEU A 653 7.45 -16.16 1.62
CA LEU A 653 6.36 -16.98 1.12
C LEU A 653 6.91 -18.08 0.19
N PRO A 654 6.17 -19.19 -0.02
CA PRO A 654 6.51 -20.16 -1.05
C PRO A 654 6.67 -19.48 -2.42
N ALA A 655 7.77 -19.78 -3.11
CA ALA A 655 8.12 -19.11 -4.37
C ALA A 655 7.10 -19.36 -5.51
N VAL A 656 6.32 -20.44 -5.42
CA VAL A 656 5.23 -20.78 -6.34
C VAL A 656 3.97 -21.08 -5.54
N ALA A 657 2.83 -21.08 -6.22
CA ALA A 657 1.57 -21.49 -5.64
C ALA A 657 1.66 -22.93 -5.12
N ALA A 658 1.09 -23.18 -3.95
CA ALA A 658 1.15 -24.48 -3.30
C ALA A 658 0.21 -25.50 -3.99
N GLY A 659 0.64 -26.75 -4.06
CA GLY A 659 -0.19 -27.86 -4.53
C GLY A 659 -1.45 -28.05 -3.67
N ARG A 660 -2.42 -28.81 -4.20
CA ARG A 660 -3.68 -29.16 -3.52
C ARG A 660 -3.62 -30.57 -2.93
N ASP A 661 -2.49 -30.91 -2.32
CA ASP A 661 -2.19 -32.27 -1.85
C ASP A 661 -2.95 -32.63 -0.56
N LYS A 662 -3.26 -31.61 0.25
CA LYS A 662 -4.05 -31.73 1.48
C LYS A 662 -5.46 -31.16 1.23
N PRO A 663 -6.51 -31.74 1.82
CA PRO A 663 -7.88 -31.26 1.63
C PRO A 663 -8.02 -29.83 2.16
N ALA A 664 -8.74 -28.99 1.41
CA ALA A 664 -9.08 -27.65 1.87
C ALA A 664 -10.06 -27.72 3.05
N GLU A 665 -9.86 -26.84 4.02
CA GLU A 665 -10.72 -26.63 5.18
C GLU A 665 -11.16 -25.15 5.27
N LYS A 666 -12.20 -24.89 6.08
CA LYS A 666 -12.65 -23.53 6.36
C LYS A 666 -11.85 -22.95 7.53
N ILE A 667 -11.12 -21.88 7.28
CA ILE A 667 -10.43 -21.11 8.30
C ILE A 667 -11.22 -19.84 8.63
N THR A 668 -11.18 -19.41 9.89
CA THR A 668 -11.83 -18.16 10.33
C THR A 668 -10.80 -17.03 10.32
N LEU A 669 -11.14 -15.95 9.63
CA LEU A 669 -10.37 -14.72 9.55
C LEU A 669 -11.08 -13.64 10.35
N ILE A 670 -10.30 -12.81 11.03
CA ILE A 670 -10.79 -11.65 11.81
C ILE A 670 -10.15 -10.36 11.28
N PRO A 671 -10.70 -9.17 11.58
CA PRO A 671 -10.10 -7.91 11.15
C PRO A 671 -8.65 -7.80 11.61
N TYR A 672 -7.77 -7.39 10.70
CA TYR A 672 -6.32 -7.30 10.90
C TYR A 672 -5.96 -6.54 12.19
N GLY A 673 -6.65 -5.43 12.45
CA GLY A 673 -6.48 -4.59 13.64
C GLY A 673 -6.69 -5.29 14.99
N CYS A 674 -7.45 -6.39 15.01
CA CYS A 674 -7.71 -7.18 16.22
C CYS A 674 -6.54 -8.10 16.61
N THR A 675 -5.60 -8.31 15.69
CA THR A 675 -4.49 -9.27 15.84
C THR A 675 -3.20 -8.62 16.29
N LYS A 676 -2.37 -9.38 17.01
CA LYS A 676 -0.97 -9.03 17.31
C LYS A 676 0.01 -9.97 16.59
N PHE A 677 -0.39 -11.23 16.40
CA PHE A 677 0.26 -12.21 15.53
C PHE A 677 -0.74 -12.72 14.48
N ARG A 678 -0.27 -12.93 13.25
CA ARG A 678 -1.17 -13.07 12.09
C ARG A 678 -0.49 -13.56 10.82
N LEU A 679 -1.35 -14.10 9.95
CA LEU A 679 -1.15 -14.26 8.52
C LEU A 679 -2.23 -13.44 7.78
N SER A 680 -1.85 -12.41 7.01
CA SER A 680 -2.78 -11.62 6.18
C SER A 680 -2.39 -11.59 4.70
N MET A 681 -1.11 -11.82 4.40
CA MET A 681 -0.63 -12.16 3.06
C MET A 681 -0.40 -13.67 3.00
N PHE A 682 -1.39 -14.38 2.50
CA PHE A 682 -1.39 -15.84 2.44
C PHE A 682 -0.58 -16.32 1.25
N PRO A 683 0.20 -17.41 1.38
CA PRO A 683 0.49 -18.28 0.25
C PRO A 683 -0.80 -18.63 -0.51
N VAL A 684 -0.72 -18.85 -1.81
CA VAL A 684 -1.90 -19.20 -2.62
C VAL A 684 -1.89 -20.67 -3.00
N LEU A 685 -3.07 -21.29 -3.06
CA LEU A 685 -3.24 -22.58 -3.71
C LEU A 685 -3.14 -22.40 -5.21
N ALA A 686 -2.44 -23.33 -5.85
CA ALA A 686 -2.34 -23.37 -7.29
C ALA A 686 -3.73 -23.60 -7.92
N ASP A 687 -3.89 -23.05 -9.10
CA ASP A 687 -4.97 -23.46 -10.00
C ASP A 687 -4.85 -24.96 -10.30
N ALA A 688 -5.95 -25.52 -10.82
CA ALA A 688 -5.90 -26.87 -11.36
C ALA A 688 -4.81 -26.97 -12.44
N GLU A 689 -4.03 -28.04 -12.40
CA GLU A 689 -3.05 -28.32 -13.46
C GLU A 689 -3.79 -28.44 -14.81
N VAL A 690 -3.17 -27.90 -15.86
CA VAL A 690 -3.67 -28.06 -17.22
C VAL A 690 -3.80 -29.55 -17.54
N LYS A 691 -5.00 -29.97 -17.98
CA LYS A 691 -5.21 -31.35 -18.43
C LYS A 691 -4.57 -31.57 -19.80
N PRO A 692 -4.03 -32.76 -20.11
CA PRO A 692 -3.46 -33.06 -21.43
C PRO A 692 -4.40 -32.74 -22.60
N ALA A 693 -5.70 -33.00 -22.44
CA ALA A 693 -6.72 -32.69 -23.44
C ALA A 693 -6.94 -31.17 -23.69
N ALA A 694 -6.47 -30.30 -22.80
CA ALA A 694 -6.63 -28.86 -22.84
C ALA A 694 -5.38 -28.11 -23.36
N VAL A 695 -4.31 -28.81 -23.73
CA VAL A 695 -3.07 -28.18 -24.21
C VAL A 695 -3.31 -27.48 -25.55
N ARG A 696 -3.08 -26.16 -25.60
CA ARG A 696 -3.16 -25.32 -26.81
C ARG A 696 -1.87 -24.54 -27.08
N ARG A 697 -1.03 -24.35 -26.08
CA ARG A 697 0.25 -23.64 -26.18
C ARG A 697 1.38 -24.48 -25.61
N ILE A 698 2.44 -24.72 -26.39
CA ILE A 698 3.59 -25.51 -25.96
C ILE A 698 4.86 -24.68 -26.03
N LEU A 699 5.59 -24.63 -24.91
CA LEU A 699 6.90 -23.98 -24.82
C LEU A 699 7.99 -25.04 -24.79
N PHE A 700 8.88 -25.01 -25.78
CA PHE A 700 10.07 -25.85 -25.85
C PHE A 700 11.32 -25.02 -25.52
N LEU A 701 11.98 -25.35 -24.42
CA LEU A 701 13.22 -24.73 -23.99
C LEU A 701 14.33 -25.78 -24.02
N GLY A 702 15.36 -25.58 -24.84
CA GLY A 702 16.49 -26.50 -24.84
C GLY A 702 17.68 -25.97 -25.60
N ASN A 703 18.54 -26.85 -26.13
CA ASN A 703 19.75 -26.45 -26.86
C ASN A 703 19.72 -26.93 -28.31
N SER A 704 20.88 -27.27 -28.89
CA SER A 704 20.98 -27.68 -30.29
C SER A 704 20.10 -28.87 -30.64
N ILE A 705 19.82 -29.78 -29.69
CA ILE A 705 18.88 -30.90 -29.89
C ILE A 705 17.45 -30.38 -30.11
N THR A 706 17.10 -29.24 -29.52
CA THR A 706 15.77 -28.62 -29.58
C THR A 706 15.61 -27.68 -30.77
N LEU A 707 16.59 -26.80 -30.97
CA LEU A 707 16.59 -25.83 -32.06
C LEU A 707 18.01 -25.36 -32.31
N HIS A 708 18.50 -25.48 -33.54
CA HIS A 708 19.76 -24.84 -33.95
C HIS A 708 19.63 -24.27 -35.36
N GLY A 709 19.97 -22.99 -35.51
CA GLY A 709 19.98 -22.35 -36.82
C GLY A 709 21.08 -22.90 -37.73
N PRO A 710 21.06 -22.56 -39.03
CA PRO A 710 22.06 -23.03 -39.98
C PRO A 710 23.48 -22.65 -39.54
N LYS A 711 24.43 -23.59 -39.64
CA LYS A 711 25.86 -23.38 -39.40
C LYS A 711 26.67 -24.14 -40.45
N PRO A 712 26.90 -23.52 -41.62
CA PRO A 712 27.54 -24.16 -42.77
C PRO A 712 28.92 -24.76 -42.47
N ASP A 713 29.70 -24.14 -41.57
CA ASP A 713 31.05 -24.59 -41.21
C ASP A 713 31.09 -26.01 -40.60
N ILE A 714 29.98 -26.45 -39.99
CA ILE A 714 29.84 -27.81 -39.45
C ILE A 714 28.92 -28.69 -40.30
N GLY A 715 28.57 -28.24 -41.51
CA GLY A 715 27.69 -28.97 -42.43
C GLY A 715 26.22 -29.03 -41.99
N TRP A 716 25.77 -28.12 -41.12
CA TRP A 716 24.38 -28.04 -40.68
C TRP A 716 23.63 -26.91 -41.40
N THR A 717 22.55 -27.22 -42.10
CA THR A 717 21.73 -26.25 -42.85
C THR A 717 20.30 -26.12 -42.34
N GLY A 718 19.89 -26.97 -41.39
CA GLY A 718 18.55 -26.95 -40.82
C GLY A 718 18.33 -25.79 -39.84
N ASN A 719 17.05 -25.55 -39.52
CA ASN A 719 16.60 -24.57 -38.52
C ASN A 719 15.57 -25.22 -37.56
N TRP A 720 15.93 -26.39 -37.05
CA TRP A 720 15.13 -27.26 -36.19
C TRP A 720 16.09 -28.08 -35.31
N GLY A 721 15.63 -29.12 -34.62
CA GLY A 721 16.49 -29.99 -33.82
C GLY A 721 17.69 -30.55 -34.61
N MET A 722 18.91 -30.30 -34.15
CA MET A 722 20.13 -30.65 -34.87
C MET A 722 20.21 -32.16 -35.13
N ALA A 723 20.56 -32.50 -36.36
CA ALA A 723 20.70 -33.85 -36.91
C ALA A 723 19.40 -34.64 -37.19
N ALA A 724 18.21 -34.06 -37.02
CA ALA A 724 16.99 -34.57 -37.67
C ALA A 724 17.03 -34.30 -39.19
N SER A 725 16.49 -35.20 -40.02
CA SER A 725 16.54 -35.09 -41.50
C SER A 725 15.68 -33.94 -42.03
N SER A 726 14.58 -33.66 -41.35
CA SER A 726 13.64 -32.58 -41.64
C SER A 726 12.98 -32.10 -40.35
N ALA A 727 12.31 -30.95 -40.40
CA ALA A 727 11.64 -30.38 -39.24
C ALA A 727 10.58 -31.33 -38.65
N ASP A 728 9.78 -32.02 -39.49
CA ASP A 728 8.75 -32.98 -39.07
C ASP A 728 9.31 -34.26 -38.42
N LYS A 729 10.64 -34.44 -38.41
CA LYS A 729 11.32 -35.58 -37.78
C LYS A 729 12.05 -35.21 -36.49
N ASP A 730 12.10 -33.94 -36.12
CA ASP A 730 12.63 -33.56 -34.81
C ASP A 730 11.61 -33.81 -33.69
N TYR A 731 12.10 -33.90 -32.45
CA TYR A 731 11.21 -34.23 -31.34
C TYR A 731 10.17 -33.13 -31.05
N VAL A 732 10.48 -31.87 -31.36
CA VAL A 732 9.60 -30.72 -31.12
C VAL A 732 8.34 -30.83 -31.96
N HIS A 733 8.49 -31.08 -33.26
CA HIS A 733 7.38 -31.20 -34.20
C HIS A 733 6.64 -32.53 -34.01
N LEU A 734 7.35 -33.61 -33.67
CA LEU A 734 6.71 -34.90 -33.35
C LEU A 734 5.81 -34.82 -32.10
N VAL A 735 6.30 -34.21 -31.01
CA VAL A 735 5.47 -33.95 -29.80
C VAL A 735 4.27 -33.07 -30.16
N THR A 736 4.50 -32.00 -30.93
CA THR A 736 3.45 -31.07 -31.37
C THR A 736 2.37 -31.80 -32.18
N GLN A 737 2.77 -32.67 -33.12
CA GLN A 737 1.86 -33.45 -33.95
C GLN A 737 1.06 -34.46 -33.12
N ALA A 738 1.72 -35.18 -32.22
CA ALA A 738 1.05 -36.14 -31.34
C ALA A 738 -0.01 -35.47 -30.45
N LEU A 739 0.30 -34.30 -29.89
CA LEU A 739 -0.64 -33.54 -29.08
C LEU A 739 -1.74 -32.89 -29.92
N ALA A 740 -1.45 -32.46 -31.15
CA ALA A 740 -2.48 -31.98 -32.07
C ALA A 740 -3.51 -33.08 -32.38
N GLN A 741 -3.05 -34.32 -32.59
CA GLN A 741 -3.91 -35.49 -32.78
C GLN A 741 -4.73 -35.80 -31.52
N HIS A 742 -4.10 -35.82 -30.35
CA HIS A 742 -4.77 -36.11 -29.07
C HIS A 742 -5.85 -35.07 -28.74
N THR A 743 -5.52 -33.78 -28.88
CA THR A 743 -6.38 -32.67 -28.47
C THR A 743 -7.33 -32.17 -29.56
N LYS A 744 -7.21 -32.74 -30.78
CA LYS A 744 -7.94 -32.36 -32.01
C LYS A 744 -7.83 -30.87 -32.38
N ALA A 745 -6.77 -30.19 -31.95
CA ALA A 745 -6.46 -28.84 -32.40
C ALA A 745 -4.96 -28.65 -32.50
N GLN A 746 -4.51 -27.86 -33.47
CA GLN A 746 -3.10 -27.53 -33.64
C GLN A 746 -2.66 -26.59 -32.52
N PRO A 747 -1.71 -26.98 -31.64
CA PRO A 747 -1.22 -26.08 -30.62
C PRO A 747 -0.29 -25.03 -31.22
N GLN A 748 -0.33 -23.82 -30.66
CA GLN A 748 0.69 -22.80 -30.90
C GLN A 748 1.96 -23.21 -30.16
N ILE A 749 3.13 -23.06 -30.80
CA ILE A 749 4.40 -23.41 -30.19
C ILE A 749 5.35 -22.22 -30.11
N LEU A 750 6.13 -22.17 -29.03
CA LEU A 750 7.27 -21.28 -28.87
C LEU A 750 8.51 -22.14 -28.62
N VAL A 751 9.51 -22.03 -29.49
CA VAL A 751 10.72 -22.86 -29.42
C VAL A 751 11.92 -21.93 -29.23
N ARG A 752 12.73 -22.18 -28.20
CA ARG A 752 13.90 -21.35 -27.88
C ARG A 752 15.12 -22.19 -27.55
N ASN A 753 16.24 -21.81 -28.16
CA ASN A 753 17.56 -22.30 -27.76
C ASN A 753 18.07 -21.45 -26.59
N ILE A 754 18.25 -22.09 -25.44
CA ILE A 754 18.73 -21.49 -24.19
C ILE A 754 20.11 -22.02 -23.78
N ALA A 755 20.94 -22.45 -24.74
CA ALA A 755 22.31 -22.91 -24.48
C ALA A 755 23.18 -21.84 -23.77
N GLN A 756 22.84 -20.55 -23.92
CA GLN A 756 23.48 -19.48 -23.17
C GLN A 756 23.22 -19.57 -21.67
N PHE A 757 22.01 -19.96 -21.24
CA PHE A 757 21.73 -20.26 -19.84
C PHE A 757 22.59 -21.42 -19.37
N GLU A 758 22.65 -22.53 -20.12
CA GLU A 758 23.45 -23.70 -19.72
C GLU A 758 24.93 -23.36 -19.50
N ARG A 759 25.51 -22.54 -20.38
CA ARG A 759 26.91 -22.10 -20.24
C ARG A 759 27.15 -21.14 -19.08
N ASN A 760 26.11 -20.43 -18.64
CA ASN A 760 26.22 -19.34 -17.65
C ASN A 760 25.23 -19.52 -16.48
N TYR A 761 24.87 -20.76 -16.13
CA TYR A 761 23.74 -21.06 -15.25
C TYR A 761 23.77 -20.35 -13.89
N ALA A 762 24.98 -20.05 -13.40
CA ALA A 762 25.19 -19.39 -12.11
C ALA A 762 24.90 -17.88 -12.16
N THR A 763 25.12 -17.21 -13.30
CA THR A 763 25.03 -15.76 -13.46
C THR A 763 23.95 -15.31 -14.44
N TYR A 764 23.25 -16.24 -15.08
CA TYR A 764 22.22 -15.95 -16.06
C TYR A 764 20.98 -15.31 -15.40
N ASP A 765 20.61 -14.12 -15.87
CA ASP A 765 19.39 -13.43 -15.46
C ASP A 765 18.16 -14.06 -16.15
N VAL A 766 17.64 -15.10 -15.52
CA VAL A 766 16.46 -15.84 -16.00
C VAL A 766 15.25 -14.92 -16.16
N ALA A 767 15.01 -14.03 -15.20
CA ALA A 767 13.82 -13.18 -15.18
C ALA A 767 13.81 -12.19 -16.35
N ALA A 768 14.93 -11.52 -16.60
CA ALA A 768 15.02 -10.55 -17.68
C ALA A 768 15.15 -11.23 -19.05
N GLN A 769 16.02 -12.24 -19.17
CA GLN A 769 16.35 -12.82 -20.48
C GLN A 769 15.31 -13.82 -20.98
N MET A 770 14.46 -14.38 -20.11
CA MET A 770 13.38 -15.31 -20.51
C MET A 770 11.98 -14.71 -20.46
N LYS A 771 11.86 -13.38 -20.41
CA LYS A 771 10.57 -12.68 -20.28
C LYS A 771 9.57 -13.08 -21.37
N GLU A 772 9.99 -13.16 -22.63
CA GLU A 772 9.13 -13.58 -23.75
C GLU A 772 8.54 -14.99 -23.52
N MET A 773 9.37 -15.91 -23.01
CA MET A 773 8.98 -17.30 -22.78
C MET A 773 7.96 -17.43 -21.64
N PHE A 774 8.10 -16.61 -20.60
CA PHE A 774 7.11 -16.54 -19.52
C PHE A 774 5.83 -15.83 -19.97
N ASP A 775 5.95 -14.79 -20.81
CA ASP A 775 4.80 -14.07 -21.35
C ASP A 775 3.93 -14.92 -22.28
N PHE A 776 4.51 -15.94 -22.90
CA PHE A 776 3.78 -16.92 -23.73
C PHE A 776 2.74 -17.72 -22.94
N ASP A 777 2.90 -17.85 -21.61
CA ASP A 777 1.93 -18.43 -20.69
C ASP A 777 1.49 -19.86 -21.12
N ALA A 778 2.48 -20.71 -21.42
CA ALA A 778 2.27 -22.03 -22.02
C ALA A 778 1.34 -22.94 -21.21
N ASP A 779 0.65 -23.87 -21.89
CA ASP A 779 -0.14 -24.94 -21.28
C ASP A 779 0.71 -26.18 -20.97
N LEU A 780 1.76 -26.39 -21.77
CA LEU A 780 2.78 -27.42 -21.60
C LEU A 780 4.17 -26.79 -21.77
N VAL A 781 5.10 -27.11 -20.87
CA VAL A 781 6.51 -26.73 -20.94
C VAL A 781 7.37 -27.98 -21.05
N VAL A 782 8.23 -28.03 -22.06
CA VAL A 782 9.25 -29.06 -22.23
C VAL A 782 10.63 -28.43 -22.04
N LEU A 783 11.29 -28.76 -20.94
CA LEU A 783 12.63 -28.29 -20.60
C LEU A 783 13.66 -29.38 -20.89
N ALA A 784 14.47 -29.13 -21.91
CA ALA A 784 15.41 -30.05 -22.50
C ALA A 784 16.83 -29.46 -22.53
N ILE A 785 17.50 -29.46 -21.37
CA ILE A 785 18.85 -28.89 -21.14
C ILE A 785 19.78 -29.88 -20.40
N GLY A 786 21.07 -29.57 -20.34
CA GLY A 786 22.12 -30.27 -19.59
C GLY A 786 23.42 -30.45 -20.40
N GLU A 787 23.31 -30.52 -21.72
CA GLU A 787 24.41 -30.85 -22.62
C GLU A 787 25.48 -29.76 -22.68
N ASN A 788 25.12 -28.49 -22.51
CA ASN A 788 26.04 -27.37 -22.61
C ASN A 788 26.48 -26.85 -21.23
N VAL A 789 26.01 -27.50 -20.16
CA VAL A 789 26.38 -27.17 -18.78
C VAL A 789 27.82 -27.62 -18.52
N PRO A 790 28.70 -26.74 -18.00
CA PRO A 790 30.03 -27.13 -17.52
C PRO A 790 29.97 -28.28 -16.52
N ALA A 791 31.09 -29.02 -16.35
CA ALA A 791 31.16 -30.10 -15.37
C ALA A 791 30.83 -29.60 -13.95
N LEU A 792 29.92 -30.29 -13.26
CA LEU A 792 29.45 -29.91 -11.91
C LEU A 792 30.29 -30.62 -10.83
N THR A 793 31.55 -30.21 -10.71
CA THR A 793 32.55 -30.89 -9.86
C THR A 793 32.43 -30.58 -8.36
N THR A 794 31.71 -29.52 -7.98
CA THR A 794 31.52 -29.11 -6.58
C THR A 794 30.04 -29.08 -6.19
N ASP A 795 29.73 -29.23 -4.90
CA ASP A 795 28.34 -29.14 -4.43
C ASP A 795 27.74 -27.74 -4.61
N ALA A 796 28.58 -26.70 -4.52
CA ALA A 796 28.18 -25.33 -4.86
C ALA A 796 27.76 -25.20 -6.34
N ALA A 797 28.50 -25.80 -7.28
CA ALA A 797 28.14 -25.80 -8.69
C ALA A 797 26.84 -26.58 -8.96
N LYS A 798 26.66 -27.76 -8.33
CA LYS A 798 25.42 -28.55 -8.41
C LYS A 798 24.23 -27.75 -7.89
N ALA A 799 24.37 -27.12 -6.72
CA ALA A 799 23.33 -26.29 -6.12
C ALA A 799 23.00 -25.07 -6.98
N ALA A 800 24.00 -24.37 -7.53
CA ALA A 800 23.81 -23.21 -8.39
C ALA A 800 23.11 -23.57 -9.71
N PHE A 801 23.46 -24.71 -10.33
CA PHE A 801 22.78 -25.20 -11.53
C PHE A 801 21.32 -25.54 -11.24
N LYS A 802 21.07 -26.35 -10.21
CA LYS A 802 19.70 -26.67 -9.76
C LYS A 802 18.90 -25.40 -9.50
N ALA A 803 19.45 -24.43 -8.76
CA ALA A 803 18.78 -23.16 -8.48
C ALA A 803 18.46 -22.38 -9.76
N GLY A 804 19.34 -22.39 -10.76
CA GLY A 804 19.08 -21.80 -12.08
C GLY A 804 17.91 -22.47 -12.80
N VAL A 805 17.84 -23.81 -12.78
CA VAL A 805 16.74 -24.57 -13.38
C VAL A 805 15.42 -24.27 -12.65
N VAL A 806 15.43 -24.25 -11.33
CA VAL A 806 14.26 -23.91 -10.51
C VAL A 806 13.75 -22.51 -10.84
N ARG A 807 14.63 -21.51 -11.05
CA ARG A 807 14.20 -20.16 -11.48
C ARG A 807 13.44 -20.18 -12.82
N ILE A 808 13.85 -21.02 -13.77
CA ILE A 808 13.12 -21.18 -15.05
C ILE A 808 11.74 -21.77 -14.79
N LEU A 809 11.67 -22.84 -14.01
CA LEU A 809 10.42 -23.55 -13.69
C LEU A 809 9.44 -22.65 -12.91
N GLN A 810 9.94 -21.88 -11.95
CA GLN A 810 9.15 -20.89 -11.22
C GLN A 810 8.58 -19.80 -12.15
N GLY A 811 9.37 -19.35 -13.13
CA GLY A 811 8.93 -18.37 -14.12
C GLY A 811 7.76 -18.85 -14.98
N VAL A 812 7.76 -20.12 -15.41
CA VAL A 812 6.65 -20.68 -16.19
C VAL A 812 5.40 -21.00 -15.34
N LEU A 813 5.59 -21.31 -14.05
CA LEU A 813 4.51 -21.58 -13.10
C LEU A 813 3.90 -20.31 -12.50
N ALA A 814 4.42 -19.14 -12.88
CA ALA A 814 4.02 -17.91 -12.23
C ALA A 814 2.55 -17.56 -12.53
N ARG A 815 2.06 -17.70 -13.77
CA ARG A 815 0.71 -17.26 -14.16
C ARG A 815 -0.37 -18.34 -14.06
N ARG A 816 0.00 -19.60 -14.31
CA ARG A 816 -0.88 -20.76 -14.33
C ARG A 816 -0.10 -21.99 -13.89
N ARG A 817 -0.76 -23.14 -13.77
CA ARG A 817 -0.12 -24.44 -13.53
C ARG A 817 -0.06 -25.27 -14.81
N PRO A 818 0.94 -25.06 -15.71
CA PRO A 818 1.08 -25.88 -16.91
C PRO A 818 1.52 -27.29 -16.57
N LEU A 819 1.37 -28.19 -17.54
CA LEU A 819 2.10 -29.45 -17.54
C LEU A 819 3.59 -29.14 -17.71
N VAL A 820 4.44 -29.68 -16.85
CA VAL A 820 5.89 -29.48 -16.92
C VAL A 820 6.56 -30.81 -17.19
N VAL A 821 7.36 -30.88 -18.25
CA VAL A 821 8.22 -32.02 -18.55
C VAL A 821 9.67 -31.55 -18.52
N VAL A 822 10.48 -32.16 -17.65
CA VAL A 822 11.94 -31.96 -17.63
C VAL A 822 12.59 -33.26 -18.04
N ARG A 823 13.50 -33.23 -19.01
CA ARG A 823 14.26 -34.42 -19.41
C ARG A 823 15.69 -34.40 -18.87
N SER A 824 16.29 -35.57 -18.66
CA SER A 824 17.71 -35.75 -18.35
C SER A 824 18.59 -35.43 -19.56
N CYS A 825 19.91 -35.36 -19.42
CA CYS A 825 20.85 -35.21 -20.53
C CYS A 825 20.67 -36.36 -21.53
N PHE A 826 20.67 -36.06 -22.84
CA PHE A 826 20.74 -37.10 -23.88
C PHE A 826 22.10 -37.81 -23.78
N TRP A 827 23.18 -37.03 -23.67
CA TRP A 827 24.49 -37.56 -23.28
C TRP A 827 24.54 -37.66 -21.75
N PRO A 828 24.38 -38.85 -21.15
CA PRO A 828 24.07 -38.98 -19.72
C PRO A 828 25.17 -38.39 -18.83
N ASP A 829 24.76 -37.66 -17.79
CA ASP A 829 25.67 -37.10 -16.78
C ASP A 829 24.97 -37.17 -15.42
N ALA A 830 25.49 -38.00 -14.51
CA ALA A 830 24.83 -38.28 -13.25
C ALA A 830 24.61 -37.04 -12.38
N ALA A 831 25.53 -36.07 -12.39
CA ALA A 831 25.42 -34.87 -11.56
C ALA A 831 24.36 -33.91 -12.11
N LYS A 832 24.35 -33.70 -13.44
CA LYS A 832 23.37 -32.84 -14.11
C LYS A 832 21.97 -33.45 -14.08
N ASP A 833 21.87 -34.76 -14.32
CA ASP A 833 20.60 -35.49 -14.32
C ASP A 833 19.96 -35.51 -12.94
N ALA A 834 20.78 -35.63 -11.87
CA ALA A 834 20.30 -35.52 -10.50
C ALA A 834 19.75 -34.12 -10.21
N ALA A 835 20.45 -33.05 -10.62
CA ALA A 835 20.00 -31.67 -10.42
C ALA A 835 18.69 -31.37 -11.17
N LEU A 836 18.57 -31.82 -12.43
CA LEU A 836 17.35 -31.67 -13.23
C LEU A 836 16.18 -32.45 -12.64
N ARG A 837 16.40 -33.68 -12.18
CA ARG A 837 15.37 -34.50 -11.54
C ARG A 837 14.86 -33.86 -10.26
N GLN A 838 15.77 -33.37 -9.41
CA GLN A 838 15.40 -32.69 -8.17
C GLN A 838 14.63 -31.39 -8.45
N ALA A 839 15.07 -30.57 -9.41
CA ALA A 839 14.36 -29.35 -9.79
C ALA A 839 12.95 -29.64 -10.36
N CYS A 840 12.81 -30.71 -11.16
CA CYS A 840 11.53 -31.17 -11.67
C CYS A 840 10.58 -31.61 -10.55
N GLN A 841 11.09 -32.36 -9.57
CA GLN A 841 10.30 -32.81 -8.42
C GLN A 841 9.81 -31.65 -7.55
N GLU A 842 10.61 -30.60 -7.37
CA GLU A 842 10.23 -29.42 -6.57
C GLU A 842 9.01 -28.66 -7.10
N VAL A 843 8.71 -28.82 -8.39
CA VAL A 843 7.56 -28.17 -9.02
C VAL A 843 6.46 -29.15 -9.41
N ASP A 844 6.55 -30.39 -8.93
CA ASP A 844 5.66 -31.48 -9.32
C ASP A 844 5.58 -31.63 -10.86
N GLY A 845 6.75 -31.69 -11.52
CA GLY A 845 6.85 -31.95 -12.95
C GLY A 845 6.99 -33.44 -13.28
N ALA A 846 6.82 -33.79 -14.57
CA ALA A 846 7.11 -35.12 -15.09
C ALA A 846 8.58 -35.19 -15.56
N PHE A 847 9.34 -36.15 -15.03
CA PHE A 847 10.75 -36.34 -15.40
C PHE A 847 10.92 -37.44 -16.44
N VAL A 848 11.64 -37.16 -17.54
CA VAL A 848 11.92 -38.12 -18.62
C VAL A 848 13.41 -38.46 -18.65
N ASP A 849 13.76 -39.76 -18.57
CA ASP A 849 15.15 -40.22 -18.73
C ASP A 849 15.52 -40.34 -20.21
N ALA A 850 16.13 -39.30 -20.76
CA ALA A 850 16.70 -39.29 -22.10
C ALA A 850 18.05 -40.03 -22.17
N GLY A 851 18.69 -40.28 -21.03
CA GLY A 851 19.99 -40.93 -20.98
C GLY A 851 19.93 -42.39 -21.39
N ALA A 852 18.81 -43.07 -21.14
CA ALA A 852 18.55 -44.40 -21.70
C ALA A 852 18.58 -44.40 -23.24
N ILE A 853 18.00 -43.38 -23.87
CA ILE A 853 17.97 -43.22 -25.32
C ILE A 853 19.38 -42.92 -25.85
N GLY A 854 20.13 -42.03 -25.19
CA GLY A 854 21.50 -41.70 -25.60
C GLY A 854 22.56 -42.78 -25.31
N ARG A 855 22.22 -43.84 -24.58
CA ARG A 855 23.07 -45.04 -24.46
C ARG A 855 22.86 -46.01 -25.62
N ASP A 856 21.75 -45.93 -26.36
CA ASP A 856 21.51 -46.75 -27.53
C ASP A 856 22.26 -46.19 -28.75
N PRO A 857 23.25 -46.92 -29.31
CA PRO A 857 23.99 -46.48 -30.49
C PRO A 857 23.08 -46.20 -31.70
N SER A 858 21.92 -46.86 -31.79
CA SER A 858 20.97 -46.71 -32.90
C SER A 858 20.23 -45.37 -32.88
N SER A 859 20.25 -44.66 -31.74
CA SER A 859 19.60 -43.37 -31.56
C SER A 859 20.43 -42.19 -32.10
N PHE A 860 21.70 -42.40 -32.44
CA PHE A 860 22.58 -41.34 -32.94
C PHE A 860 22.46 -41.15 -34.45
N ALA A 861 22.60 -39.92 -34.93
CA ALA A 861 22.48 -39.59 -36.34
C ALA A 861 23.52 -40.31 -37.22
N ARG A 862 24.72 -40.56 -36.68
CA ARG A 862 25.76 -41.39 -37.34
C ARG A 862 25.33 -42.83 -37.65
N ALA A 863 24.31 -43.35 -36.97
CA ALA A 863 23.77 -44.69 -37.23
C ALA A 863 22.77 -44.70 -38.41
N GLU A 864 22.34 -43.52 -38.87
CA GLU A 864 21.35 -43.36 -39.92
C GLU A 864 21.93 -42.79 -41.21
N ARG A 865 22.91 -41.87 -41.10
CA ARG A 865 23.50 -41.18 -42.25
C ARG A 865 24.86 -40.57 -41.93
N GLU A 866 25.62 -40.27 -42.98
CA GLU A 866 26.94 -39.64 -42.87
C GLU A 866 26.85 -38.13 -42.61
N PHE A 867 27.76 -37.62 -41.78
CA PHE A 867 27.90 -36.20 -41.48
C PHE A 867 29.37 -35.78 -41.53
N LYS A 868 29.63 -34.60 -42.11
CA LYS A 868 30.98 -34.02 -42.19
C LYS A 868 31.58 -33.73 -40.82
N HIS A 869 30.76 -33.30 -39.86
CA HIS A 869 31.20 -32.91 -38.53
C HIS A 869 30.77 -33.94 -37.48
N ALA A 870 31.74 -34.54 -36.78
CA ALA A 870 31.49 -35.56 -35.76
C ALA A 870 30.53 -35.10 -34.66
N GLY A 871 30.56 -33.80 -34.31
CA GLY A 871 29.61 -33.22 -33.36
C GLY A 871 28.17 -33.28 -33.84
N VAL A 872 27.88 -33.06 -35.13
CA VAL A 872 26.51 -33.19 -35.67
C VAL A 872 26.12 -34.67 -35.71
N ALA A 873 27.05 -35.55 -36.11
CA ALA A 873 26.85 -36.99 -36.14
C ALA A 873 26.53 -37.61 -34.76
N ALA A 874 26.96 -36.94 -33.67
CA ALA A 874 26.75 -37.36 -32.30
C ALA A 874 25.42 -36.89 -31.67
N HIS A 875 24.63 -36.08 -32.39
CA HIS A 875 23.26 -35.72 -31.97
C HIS A 875 22.29 -36.89 -32.25
N PRO A 876 21.08 -36.88 -31.64
CA PRO A 876 20.05 -37.85 -31.99
C PRO A 876 19.65 -37.74 -33.46
N GLY A 877 19.61 -38.88 -34.16
CA GLY A 877 19.04 -38.99 -35.51
C GLY A 877 17.52 -39.03 -35.47
N ASP A 878 16.85 -39.32 -36.59
CA ASP A 878 15.39 -39.38 -36.68
C ASP A 878 14.79 -40.41 -35.70
N LYS A 879 15.45 -41.56 -35.50
CA LYS A 879 15.04 -42.57 -34.51
C LYS A 879 15.19 -42.07 -33.08
N GLY A 880 16.33 -41.43 -32.77
CA GLY A 880 16.58 -40.83 -31.45
C GLY A 880 15.61 -39.70 -31.13
N MET A 881 15.33 -38.82 -32.09
CA MET A 881 14.34 -37.75 -31.99
C MET A 881 12.93 -38.31 -31.77
N LYS A 882 12.55 -39.36 -32.50
CA LYS A 882 11.28 -40.04 -32.28
C LYS A 882 11.18 -40.67 -30.88
N ALA A 883 12.23 -41.35 -30.42
CA ALA A 883 12.25 -41.95 -29.08
C ALA A 883 12.11 -40.88 -27.98
N LEU A 884 12.77 -39.72 -28.14
CA LEU A 884 12.60 -38.57 -27.25
C LEU A 884 11.17 -38.06 -27.26
N ALA A 885 10.58 -37.89 -28.46
CA ALA A 885 9.20 -37.42 -28.60
C ALA A 885 8.20 -38.39 -27.96
N ASP A 886 8.32 -39.69 -28.22
CA ASP A 886 7.43 -40.72 -27.66
C ASP A 886 7.50 -40.73 -26.12
N ALA A 887 8.70 -40.59 -25.54
CA ALA A 887 8.90 -40.53 -24.09
C ALA A 887 8.28 -39.27 -23.47
N ILE A 888 8.43 -38.11 -24.12
CA ILE A 888 7.81 -36.85 -23.69
C ILE A 888 6.28 -36.94 -23.79
N VAL A 889 5.74 -37.41 -24.91
CA VAL A 889 4.28 -37.56 -25.11
C VAL A 889 3.70 -38.50 -24.06
N ARG A 890 4.35 -39.64 -23.78
CA ARG A 890 3.91 -40.55 -22.72
C ARG A 890 3.86 -39.86 -21.37
N ALA A 891 4.92 -39.13 -21.00
CA ALA A 891 4.96 -38.40 -19.73
C ALA A 891 3.85 -37.34 -19.59
N VAL A 892 3.44 -36.72 -20.72
CA VAL A 892 2.32 -35.77 -20.76
C VAL A 892 0.98 -36.49 -20.63
N LEU A 893 0.74 -37.53 -21.42
CA LEU A 893 -0.56 -38.21 -21.50
C LEU A 893 -0.86 -39.10 -20.28
N ASP A 894 0.17 -39.58 -19.59
CA ASP A 894 0.02 -40.39 -18.37
C ASP A 894 -0.25 -39.52 -17.12
N ARG A 895 -0.15 -38.18 -17.24
CA ARG A 895 -0.47 -37.22 -16.18
C ARG A 895 -1.99 -37.18 -15.96
N LYS A 896 -2.45 -37.51 -14.75
CA LYS A 896 -3.87 -37.69 -14.41
C LYS A 896 -4.54 -36.43 -13.87
#